data_AF-A0A4Y8S6D2-F1
#
_entry.id   AF-A0A4Y8S6D2-F1
#
_cell.length_a   1.000
_cell.length_b   1.000
_cell.length_c   1.000
_cell.angle_alpha   90.00
_cell.angle_beta   90.00
_cell.angle_gamma   90.00
#
_symmetry.space_group_name_H-M   'P 1'
#
loop_
_entity.id
_entity.type
_entity.pdbx_description
1 polymer ?
#
loop_
_entity_poly.entity_id
_entity_poly.type
_entity_poly.pdbx_seq_one_letter_code
_entity_poly.pdbx_strand_id
1 'polypeptide(L)'
;MTEREQRLIKYFVDVNDVEIPNGGGIQRIDALISDLTSCVKLLFLFIDSKENDTSLARLKDDFEKNYNILLEGNIEELPMALEGLAQKFESFLKKVGYFRYKGRDEWTGTSTHEGIRNSTFKNLCDGKLVAKRSAPRGTSANNLSERLLDNTGITYTFAEFVRIELRNRVHQSPKYPRRILVTWTEYILLSYLLVIQDNKLLLSERLLTEFQSKEKLNGYFSKWQNRYIQTLFVEQNRNDLAGLSPHIIETDWDVHDRGQTFIPKQGKILDILTDNHKLVIVGDPGLGKTTTLQFLGYHLSLSAKNLPLYFPLRDFIPNQDLIQQIASYAELELAELTDYKSPGNLIFLLDGLNEVLIRADSVGLKNQIKSLIRTFDQCFFVITTRPAAYRNDFNIPVFELQALTDQEIIEFIQKNFATSAFGLIDELEKHKKLKELCRNPLILYFLCSLAAHPPISIPANKGQLIKTFIDNILKRERNKNIEFDEFKFFNYLSAIGIRTRIDKRVSFDMLYLVDVIDSVAAKLEPATDRLKVVAWLVDAGLLVQNDKQLSFTHELYQEYFAAEGLLKESLSQSKLQELENSSDWEQPIILYSGLVPNPSAFISDLSERNPILAIKCYENTVVDDAQLRSTIISNAFKNSGQVQQIQIASDGLMALTRLGEFSLINESLESSVLNHGEIVFRLLGQIAAVLVKRIDFNYLVDFIKIVLRINQSFLPSIVRNLQKREPEQIIEIRDGLLTVFRPYLFSGLEGAFVFRFFILTGIDNPSIVGRADLEEFCLKLCKQSNEYVLQNKNSAWNLIRHFGLYFDDIYIKKVLSFLIDGQKPNHLFIKQLSDHNPALTDFIISKCLNSNNISSQCVGIVIATQIGKKPEYHEDMVKLRVFRDPERMKLLRNSTDNKEMGDRISVIYNREQAYLSLIDIDTNNRKYRCRVTDISAEGLTIKSKHPRFSGTIRTAERVVKNVKLEQYLNVQVAFINYASKEIYLTQKTPAVENYYQLCQLPAPGDEVNSRIFYLVDGTADVMVQDKYYGVLKDKLLKPKIVGKKVETKVIEYKHGIYTLELVSSESKKHPARESFKYKPKKRYSQIKSESDFALILNKALKK
;
A
#
# COMPACT_ATOMS: atom_id res chain seq x y z
N MET A 1 31.98 -8.47 29.56
CA MET A 1 33.25 -9.21 29.43
C MET A 1 32.95 -10.69 29.45
N THR A 2 33.54 -11.47 28.55
CA THR A 2 33.35 -12.93 28.46
C THR A 2 34.13 -13.68 29.54
N GLU A 3 33.78 -14.95 29.81
CA GLU A 3 34.45 -15.76 30.83
C GLU A 3 35.96 -15.91 30.53
N ARG A 4 36.33 -16.13 29.27
CA ARG A 4 37.73 -16.18 28.84
C ARG A 4 38.49 -14.86 29.10
N GLU A 5 37.87 -13.70 28.89
CA GLU A 5 38.50 -12.41 29.21
C GLU A 5 38.75 -12.26 30.71
N GLN A 6 37.77 -12.62 31.53
CA GLN A 6 37.89 -12.56 32.99
C GLN A 6 39.00 -13.48 33.50
N ARG A 7 39.13 -14.70 32.93
CA ARG A 7 40.20 -15.65 33.29
C ARG A 7 41.59 -15.08 33.01
N LEU A 8 41.82 -14.48 31.84
CA LEU A 8 43.14 -13.90 31.50
C LEU A 8 43.49 -12.69 32.37
N ILE A 9 42.51 -11.82 32.64
CA ILE A 9 42.72 -10.66 33.51
C ILE A 9 43.06 -11.13 34.91
N LYS A 10 42.27 -12.08 35.45
CA LYS A 10 42.53 -12.65 36.76
C LYS A 10 43.93 -13.28 36.83
N TYR A 11 44.31 -14.06 35.81
CA TYR A 11 45.64 -14.67 35.74
C TYR A 11 46.76 -13.62 35.88
N PHE A 12 46.72 -12.53 35.12
CA PHE A 12 47.76 -11.50 35.18
C PHE A 12 47.70 -10.61 36.43
N VAL A 13 46.50 -10.43 37.01
CA VAL A 13 46.35 -9.79 38.31
C VAL A 13 46.98 -10.64 39.42
N ASP A 14 46.82 -11.96 39.35
CA ASP A 14 47.39 -12.90 40.32
C ASP A 14 48.92 -13.00 40.16
N VAL A 15 49.46 -12.94 38.93
CA VAL A 15 50.91 -12.92 38.67
C VAL A 15 51.56 -11.62 39.14
N ASN A 16 50.95 -10.46 38.84
CA ASN A 16 51.35 -9.08 39.22
C ASN A 16 52.75 -8.60 38.76
N ASP A 17 53.79 -9.43 38.84
CA ASP A 17 55.19 -9.14 38.51
C ASP A 17 55.74 -10.18 37.53
N VAL A 18 56.43 -9.73 36.49
CA VAL A 18 57.02 -10.61 35.46
C VAL A 18 58.47 -10.22 35.20
N GLU A 19 59.33 -11.23 35.06
CA GLU A 19 60.73 -11.05 34.67
C GLU A 19 60.86 -10.75 33.17
N ILE A 20 61.61 -9.72 32.78
CA ILE A 20 61.82 -9.40 31.37
C ILE A 20 62.86 -10.39 30.77
N PRO A 21 62.59 -10.94 29.57
CA PRO A 21 63.52 -11.84 28.89
C PRO A 21 64.95 -11.29 28.78
N ASN A 22 65.95 -12.18 28.78
CA ASN A 22 67.38 -11.87 28.61
C ASN A 22 67.98 -10.95 29.71
N GLY A 23 67.44 -10.99 30.94
CA GLY A 23 68.04 -10.29 32.08
C GLY A 23 67.59 -8.83 32.24
N GLY A 24 66.41 -8.46 31.73
CA GLY A 24 65.88 -7.09 31.82
C GLY A 24 65.29 -6.68 33.18
N GLY A 25 65.39 -7.54 34.21
CA GLY A 25 64.85 -7.32 35.54
C GLY A 25 63.35 -7.63 35.68
N ILE A 26 62.81 -7.55 36.89
CA ILE A 26 61.39 -7.79 37.19
C ILE A 26 60.61 -6.48 37.03
N GLN A 27 59.48 -6.52 36.31
CA GLN A 27 58.56 -5.39 36.18
C GLN A 27 57.12 -5.79 36.51
N ARG A 28 56.37 -4.81 37.04
CA ARG A 28 54.94 -4.97 37.31
C ARG A 28 54.16 -5.03 35.99
N ILE A 29 53.10 -5.83 35.96
CA ILE A 29 52.21 -5.94 34.78
C ILE A 29 51.58 -4.59 34.42
N ASP A 30 51.21 -3.76 35.40
CA ASP A 30 50.61 -2.44 35.18
C ASP A 30 51.59 -1.42 34.56
N ALA A 31 52.90 -1.61 34.76
CA ALA A 31 53.94 -0.83 34.10
C ALA A 31 54.17 -1.25 32.64
N LEU A 32 53.92 -2.53 32.32
CA LEU A 32 54.05 -3.08 30.96
C LEU A 32 52.80 -2.83 30.11
N ILE A 33 51.62 -3.03 30.71
CA ILE A 33 50.33 -2.87 30.06
C ILE A 33 49.52 -1.82 30.81
N SER A 34 49.41 -0.62 30.21
CA SER A 34 48.80 0.54 30.86
C SER A 34 47.31 0.36 31.17
N ASP A 35 46.64 -0.54 30.43
CA ASP A 35 45.21 -0.83 30.58
C ASP A 35 44.94 -2.28 30.20
N LEU A 36 45.17 -3.17 31.17
CA LEU A 36 45.06 -4.62 31.00
C LEU A 36 43.66 -5.03 30.53
N THR A 37 42.62 -4.47 31.15
CA THR A 37 41.22 -4.81 30.82
C THR A 37 40.89 -4.51 29.37
N SER A 38 41.24 -3.31 28.89
CA SER A 38 40.98 -2.96 27.49
C SER A 38 41.83 -3.76 26.52
N CYS A 39 43.09 -4.05 26.85
CA CYS A 39 43.96 -4.85 25.98
C CYS A 39 43.47 -6.30 25.86
N VAL A 40 42.99 -6.91 26.96
CA VAL A 40 42.40 -8.25 26.94
C VAL A 40 41.11 -8.27 26.12
N LYS A 41 40.23 -7.27 26.30
CA LYS A 41 39.00 -7.17 25.50
C LYS A 41 39.32 -7.01 24.01
N LEU A 42 40.24 -6.12 23.66
CA LEU A 42 40.66 -5.90 22.27
C LEU A 42 41.33 -7.13 21.67
N LEU A 43 42.12 -7.88 22.45
CA LEU A 43 42.74 -9.12 22.00
C LEU A 43 41.70 -10.12 21.53
N PHE A 44 40.67 -10.40 22.33
CA PHE A 44 39.65 -11.38 21.95
C PHE A 44 38.74 -10.90 20.83
N LEU A 45 38.39 -9.61 20.80
CA LEU A 45 37.67 -9.02 19.65
C LEU A 45 38.49 -9.13 18.36
N PHE A 46 39.78 -8.89 18.46
CA PHE A 46 40.71 -9.03 17.33
C PHE A 46 40.85 -10.48 16.90
N ILE A 47 40.99 -11.44 17.82
CA ILE A 47 41.05 -12.87 17.46
C ILE A 47 39.75 -13.33 16.77
N ASP A 48 38.59 -12.85 17.24
CA ASP A 48 37.27 -13.24 16.73
C ASP A 48 36.85 -12.61 15.41
N SER A 49 37.52 -11.53 14.98
CA SER A 49 37.16 -10.87 13.73
C SER A 49 37.36 -11.81 12.54
N LYS A 50 36.45 -11.73 11.55
CA LYS A 50 36.51 -12.57 10.33
C LYS A 50 37.27 -11.85 9.23
N GLU A 51 38.25 -12.53 8.62
CA GLU A 51 39.01 -12.03 7.48
C GLU A 51 38.84 -12.92 6.25
N ASN A 52 38.81 -12.29 5.06
CA ASN A 52 38.81 -12.99 3.77
C ASN A 52 40.25 -13.31 3.31
N ASP A 53 41.09 -13.83 4.21
CA ASP A 53 42.45 -14.27 3.89
C ASP A 53 42.65 -15.73 4.33
N THR A 54 42.92 -16.60 3.38
CA THR A 54 43.13 -18.04 3.61
C THR A 54 44.30 -18.33 4.55
N SER A 55 45.30 -17.45 4.64
CA SER A 55 46.44 -17.57 5.55
C SER A 55 46.08 -17.33 7.02
N LEU A 56 44.91 -16.75 7.29
CA LEU A 56 44.39 -16.45 8.63
C LEU A 56 43.27 -17.40 9.08
N ALA A 57 42.79 -18.28 8.20
CA ALA A 57 41.59 -19.10 8.41
C ALA A 57 41.63 -20.06 9.62
N ARG A 58 42.81 -20.35 10.18
CA ARG A 58 42.99 -21.19 11.38
C ARG A 58 43.47 -20.43 12.62
N LEU A 59 43.70 -19.13 12.52
CA LEU A 59 44.30 -18.37 13.62
C LEU A 59 43.43 -18.39 14.88
N LYS A 60 42.11 -18.20 14.73
CA LYS A 60 41.17 -18.23 15.85
C LYS A 60 41.17 -19.59 16.54
N ASP A 61 40.84 -20.65 15.80
CA ASP A 61 40.67 -21.98 16.36
C ASP A 61 41.96 -22.50 17.02
N ASP A 62 43.11 -22.29 16.38
CA ASP A 62 44.41 -22.68 16.94
C ASP A 62 44.79 -21.82 18.16
N PHE A 63 44.46 -20.52 18.17
CA PHE A 63 44.71 -19.66 19.33
C PHE A 63 43.85 -20.09 20.53
N GLU A 64 42.53 -20.26 20.34
CA GLU A 64 41.60 -20.63 21.41
C GLU A 64 41.94 -21.99 22.03
N LYS A 65 42.27 -22.98 21.18
CA LYS A 65 42.67 -24.32 21.64
C LYS A 65 43.88 -24.24 22.59
N ASN A 66 44.95 -23.56 22.17
CA ASN A 66 46.18 -23.50 22.95
C ASN A 66 46.05 -22.56 24.16
N TYR A 67 45.29 -21.47 24.04
CA TYR A 67 44.98 -20.56 25.14
C TYR A 67 44.27 -21.25 26.30
N ASN A 68 43.25 -22.07 26.01
CA ASN A 68 42.52 -22.80 27.04
C ASN A 68 43.43 -23.77 27.80
N ILE A 69 44.29 -24.51 27.09
CA ILE A 69 45.26 -25.43 27.71
C ILE A 69 46.20 -24.70 28.68
N LEU A 70 46.71 -23.53 28.29
CA LEU A 70 47.62 -22.74 29.14
C LEU A 70 46.95 -22.26 30.44
N LEU A 71 45.67 -21.87 30.39
CA LEU A 71 44.95 -21.36 31.56
C LEU A 71 44.25 -22.45 32.39
N GLU A 72 43.97 -23.62 31.82
CA GLU A 72 43.48 -24.78 32.56
C GLU A 72 44.58 -25.46 33.39
N GLY A 73 45.85 -25.14 33.11
CA GLY A 73 46.99 -25.55 33.93
C GLY A 73 47.37 -27.03 33.77
N ASN A 74 46.98 -27.68 32.67
CA ASN A 74 47.41 -29.06 32.39
C ASN A 74 48.90 -29.09 32.04
N ILE A 75 49.73 -29.42 33.03
CA ILE A 75 51.20 -29.33 32.99
C ILE A 75 51.81 -30.19 31.88
N GLU A 76 51.19 -31.32 31.52
CA GLU A 76 51.70 -32.20 30.46
C GLU A 76 51.52 -31.61 29.06
N GLU A 77 50.53 -30.74 28.89
CA GLU A 77 50.18 -30.14 27.60
C GLU A 77 50.75 -28.73 27.41
N LEU A 78 51.29 -28.10 28.48
CA LEU A 78 51.94 -26.78 28.44
C LEU A 78 53.00 -26.66 27.32
N PRO A 79 53.96 -27.60 27.17
CA PRO A 79 54.85 -27.68 26.01
C PRO A 79 54.19 -27.43 24.65
N MET A 80 53.16 -28.21 24.33
CA MET A 80 52.52 -28.17 23.02
C MET A 80 51.72 -26.88 22.83
N ALA A 81 51.07 -26.41 23.90
CA ALA A 81 50.28 -25.19 23.86
C ALA A 81 51.15 -23.93 23.68
N LEU A 82 52.31 -23.87 24.36
CA LEU A 82 53.31 -22.81 24.18
C LEU A 82 53.83 -22.78 22.74
N GLU A 83 54.12 -23.95 22.19
CA GLU A 83 54.59 -24.09 20.81
C GLU A 83 53.51 -23.65 19.81
N GLY A 84 52.27 -24.08 20.02
CA GLY A 84 51.13 -23.77 19.18
C GLY A 84 50.88 -22.26 19.11
N LEU A 85 50.88 -21.56 20.25
CA LEU A 85 50.79 -20.10 20.27
C LEU A 85 52.02 -19.43 19.63
N ALA A 86 53.24 -19.87 19.94
CA ALA A 86 54.45 -19.30 19.35
C ALA A 86 54.49 -19.43 17.82
N GLN A 87 54.00 -20.55 17.26
CA GLN A 87 53.87 -20.75 15.82
C GLN A 87 52.84 -19.82 15.18
N LYS A 88 51.73 -19.52 15.88
CA LYS A 88 50.65 -18.66 15.40
C LYS A 88 50.93 -17.16 15.59
N PHE A 89 51.96 -16.80 16.36
CA PHE A 89 52.34 -15.41 16.57
C PHE A 89 52.66 -14.67 15.27
N GLU A 90 53.27 -15.35 14.28
CA GLU A 90 53.51 -14.77 12.96
C GLU A 90 52.18 -14.44 12.25
N SER A 91 51.23 -15.38 12.22
CA SER A 91 49.89 -15.17 11.65
C SER A 91 49.13 -14.05 12.36
N PHE A 92 49.30 -13.91 13.67
CA PHE A 92 48.73 -12.81 14.44
C PHE A 92 49.27 -11.45 14.00
N LEU A 93 50.59 -11.32 13.81
CA LEU A 93 51.18 -10.11 13.23
C LEU A 93 50.73 -9.86 11.79
N LYS A 94 50.54 -10.92 10.98
CA LYS A 94 49.95 -10.76 9.64
C LYS A 94 48.55 -10.16 9.71
N LYS A 95 47.74 -10.60 10.67
CA LYS A 95 46.42 -10.04 10.91
C LYS A 95 46.50 -8.56 11.32
N VAL A 96 47.48 -8.15 12.11
CA VAL A 96 47.70 -6.71 12.39
C VAL A 96 48.01 -5.95 11.09
N GLY A 97 48.87 -6.55 10.25
CA GLY A 97 49.17 -6.04 8.91
C GLY A 97 47.93 -5.91 8.03
N TYR A 98 46.98 -6.84 8.11
CA TYR A 98 45.72 -6.80 7.36
C TYR A 98 44.91 -5.57 7.76
N PHE A 99 44.78 -5.31 9.06
CA PHE A 99 44.08 -4.13 9.56
C PHE A 99 44.77 -2.83 9.14
N ARG A 100 46.11 -2.77 9.13
CA ARG A 100 46.85 -1.57 8.71
C ARG A 100 46.85 -1.32 7.20
N TYR A 101 47.04 -2.37 6.41
CA TYR A 101 47.49 -2.24 5.02
C TYR A 101 46.54 -2.78 3.98
N LYS A 102 45.41 -3.41 4.34
CA LYS A 102 44.45 -3.90 3.35
C LYS A 102 44.07 -2.78 2.37
N GLY A 103 44.24 -3.02 1.07
CA GLY A 103 44.01 -2.05 0.00
C GLY A 103 45.19 -1.11 -0.30
N ARG A 104 46.32 -1.25 0.40
CA ARG A 104 47.59 -0.55 0.13
C ARG A 104 48.63 -1.51 -0.48
N ASP A 105 49.68 -0.93 -1.08
CA ASP A 105 50.75 -1.67 -1.79
C ASP A 105 51.54 -2.64 -0.88
N GLU A 106 51.62 -2.33 0.41
CA GLU A 106 52.27 -3.15 1.43
C GLU A 106 51.54 -4.49 1.65
N TRP A 107 50.23 -4.55 1.43
CA TRP A 107 49.41 -5.75 1.55
C TRP A 107 49.37 -6.55 0.23
N THR A 108 50.55 -6.90 -0.29
CA THR A 108 50.68 -7.75 -1.49
C THR A 108 51.27 -9.11 -1.13
N GLY A 109 50.65 -10.21 -1.57
CA GLY A 109 50.90 -11.59 -1.11
C GLY A 109 51.26 -12.52 -2.26
N THR A 110 51.87 -13.68 -2.05
CA THR A 110 52.24 -14.62 -3.15
C THR A 110 51.03 -15.20 -3.89
N SER A 111 51.23 -16.03 -4.92
CA SER A 111 50.13 -16.73 -5.60
C SER A 111 49.30 -17.65 -4.68
N THR A 112 49.80 -17.99 -3.49
CA THR A 112 49.15 -18.89 -2.51
C THR A 112 48.67 -18.22 -1.22
N HIS A 113 48.99 -16.94 -0.99
CA HIS A 113 48.62 -16.23 0.24
C HIS A 113 48.38 -14.75 -0.10
N GLU A 114 47.34 -14.14 0.47
CA GLU A 114 47.15 -12.69 0.36
C GLU A 114 48.13 -11.95 1.33
N GLY A 115 48.24 -10.63 1.16
CA GLY A 115 49.30 -9.70 1.60
C GLY A 115 50.29 -9.95 2.77
N ILE A 116 51.61 -9.78 2.49
CA ILE A 116 52.73 -9.11 3.23
C ILE A 116 54.10 -9.64 2.72
N ARG A 117 54.32 -9.48 1.41
CA ARG A 117 55.11 -10.38 0.57
C ARG A 117 56.48 -10.77 1.12
N ASN A 118 56.60 -12.10 1.30
CA ASN A 118 57.71 -12.94 1.77
C ASN A 118 58.30 -12.61 3.15
N SER A 119 57.53 -11.94 3.99
CA SER A 119 57.96 -11.66 5.37
C SER A 119 58.15 -12.95 6.18
N THR A 120 59.31 -13.05 6.81
CA THR A 120 59.56 -13.96 7.92
C THR A 120 59.10 -13.30 9.21
N PHE A 121 58.88 -14.06 10.28
CA PHE A 121 58.59 -13.48 11.59
C PHE A 121 59.60 -12.39 12.00
N LYS A 122 60.90 -12.60 11.73
CA LYS A 122 61.94 -11.57 11.93
C LYS A 122 61.67 -10.29 11.14
N ASN A 123 61.33 -10.41 9.86
CA ASN A 123 61.05 -9.25 9.01
C ASN A 123 59.80 -8.48 9.50
N LEU A 124 58.78 -9.18 10.01
CA LEU A 124 57.59 -8.55 10.60
C LEU A 124 57.93 -7.76 11.87
N CYS A 125 58.75 -8.33 12.75
CA CYS A 125 59.23 -7.65 13.96
C CYS A 125 60.12 -6.45 13.61
N ASP A 126 61.04 -6.61 12.64
CA ASP A 126 61.96 -5.54 12.22
C ASP A 126 61.25 -4.42 11.42
N GLY A 127 60.00 -4.63 11.00
CA GLY A 127 59.25 -3.71 10.16
C GLY A 127 59.79 -3.64 8.71
N LYS A 128 60.31 -4.74 8.19
CA LYS A 128 60.94 -4.82 6.86
C LYS A 128 60.09 -5.63 5.89
N LEU A 129 59.94 -5.14 4.67
CA LEU A 129 59.33 -5.85 3.54
C LEU A 129 60.39 -6.32 2.57
N VAL A 130 60.25 -7.57 2.11
CA VAL A 130 61.12 -8.13 1.08
C VAL A 130 60.83 -7.44 -0.25
N ALA A 131 61.89 -7.10 -1.00
CA ALA A 131 61.76 -6.46 -2.31
C ALA A 131 60.91 -7.32 -3.27
N LYS A 132 60.12 -6.66 -4.14
CA LYS A 132 59.31 -7.33 -5.17
C LYS A 132 60.21 -8.24 -6.02
N ARG A 133 59.73 -9.42 -6.42
CA ARG A 133 60.47 -10.37 -7.29
C ARG A 133 60.96 -9.75 -8.62
N SER A 134 60.35 -8.65 -9.05
CA SER A 134 60.72 -7.87 -10.24
C SER A 134 61.80 -6.80 -9.98
N ALA A 135 62.31 -6.65 -8.76
CA ALA A 135 63.31 -5.65 -8.40
C ALA A 135 64.74 -6.09 -8.83
N PRO A 136 65.63 -5.15 -9.21
CA PRO A 136 67.01 -5.45 -9.58
C PRO A 136 67.77 -6.24 -8.50
N ARG A 137 68.66 -7.16 -8.90
CA ARG A 137 69.52 -7.90 -7.96
C ARG A 137 70.37 -6.90 -7.16
N GLY A 138 70.23 -6.92 -5.83
CA GLY A 138 70.90 -5.99 -4.91
C GLY A 138 69.98 -4.95 -4.25
N THR A 139 68.70 -4.87 -4.61
CA THR A 139 67.74 -3.94 -3.97
C THR A 139 67.48 -4.35 -2.51
N SER A 140 67.75 -3.46 -1.55
CA SER A 140 67.55 -3.70 -0.11
C SER A 140 66.07 -3.76 0.27
N ALA A 141 65.75 -4.40 1.41
CA ALA A 141 64.41 -4.43 1.97
C ALA A 141 63.89 -3.01 2.27
N ASN A 142 62.62 -2.73 1.93
CA ASN A 142 61.98 -1.46 2.26
C ASN A 142 61.40 -1.54 3.68
N ASN A 143 61.41 -0.44 4.41
CA ASN A 143 60.72 -0.37 5.71
C ASN A 143 59.21 -0.20 5.49
N LEU A 144 58.40 -0.82 6.36
CA LEU A 144 56.97 -0.56 6.46
C LEU A 144 56.72 0.92 6.79
N SER A 145 55.68 1.49 6.20
CA SER A 145 55.27 2.88 6.47
C SER A 145 54.86 3.08 7.93
N GLU A 146 54.21 2.07 8.52
CA GLU A 146 53.91 1.98 9.95
C GLU A 146 54.34 0.61 10.53
N ARG A 147 54.98 0.60 11.70
CA ARG A 147 55.44 -0.69 12.26
C ARG A 147 54.27 -1.49 12.82
N LEU A 148 54.36 -2.83 12.79
CA LEU A 148 53.32 -3.72 13.32
C LEU A 148 53.38 -3.84 14.86
N LEU A 149 54.55 -3.54 15.44
CA LEU A 149 54.84 -3.49 16.87
C LEU A 149 55.99 -2.49 17.11
N ASP A 150 56.19 -2.07 18.36
CA ASP A 150 57.37 -1.30 18.75
C ASP A 150 58.61 -2.19 18.73
N ASN A 151 59.46 -1.97 17.72
CA ASN A 151 60.68 -2.74 17.47
C ASN A 151 61.92 -2.20 18.19
N THR A 152 61.77 -1.19 19.04
CA THR A 152 62.84 -0.58 19.83
C THR A 152 62.62 -0.70 21.34
N GLY A 153 61.41 -1.07 21.75
CA GLY A 153 61.02 -1.19 23.15
C GLY A 153 60.82 -2.62 23.65
N ILE A 154 60.05 -2.74 24.72
CA ILE A 154 59.83 -4.00 25.43
C ILE A 154 59.04 -5.00 24.59
N THR A 155 58.11 -4.54 23.74
CA THR A 155 57.35 -5.41 22.83
C THR A 155 58.26 -6.22 21.90
N TYR A 156 59.30 -5.58 21.36
CA TYR A 156 60.31 -6.28 20.54
C TYR A 156 61.06 -7.35 21.33
N THR A 157 61.42 -7.06 22.58
CA THR A 157 62.16 -7.99 23.44
C THR A 157 61.37 -9.28 23.66
N PHE A 158 60.07 -9.15 23.95
CA PHE A 158 59.16 -10.29 24.07
C PHE A 158 58.94 -11.00 22.72
N ALA A 159 58.72 -10.27 21.63
CA ALA A 159 58.54 -10.87 20.30
C ALA A 159 59.80 -11.63 19.81
N GLU A 160 61.00 -11.11 20.06
CA GLU A 160 62.26 -11.80 19.75
C GLU A 160 62.46 -13.03 20.62
N PHE A 161 62.06 -12.99 21.90
CA PHE A 161 62.04 -14.17 22.75
C PHE A 161 61.12 -15.26 22.17
N VAL A 162 59.90 -14.90 21.75
CA VAL A 162 58.98 -15.84 21.07
C VAL A 162 59.65 -16.42 19.82
N ARG A 163 60.36 -15.61 19.04
CA ARG A 163 61.00 -16.03 17.79
C ARG A 163 62.21 -16.94 18.00
N ILE A 164 63.09 -16.61 18.94
CA ILE A 164 64.39 -17.27 19.12
C ILE A 164 64.24 -18.50 20.03
N GLU A 165 63.53 -18.33 21.16
CA GLU A 165 63.45 -19.32 22.22
C GLU A 165 62.20 -20.18 22.06
N LEU A 166 60.99 -19.59 22.05
CA LEU A 166 59.77 -20.38 22.05
C LEU A 166 59.53 -21.13 20.74
N ARG A 167 59.65 -20.46 19.60
CA ARG A 167 59.38 -21.08 18.30
C ARG A 167 60.41 -22.14 17.89
N ASN A 168 61.68 -22.02 18.32
CA ASN A 168 62.75 -22.92 17.88
C ASN A 168 63.15 -23.99 18.90
N ARG A 169 62.87 -23.80 20.21
CA ARG A 169 63.35 -24.69 21.27
C ARG A 169 62.25 -25.37 22.08
N VAL A 170 60.98 -25.02 21.90
CA VAL A 170 59.87 -25.62 22.67
C VAL A 170 59.64 -27.10 22.36
N HIS A 171 60.04 -27.62 21.21
CA HIS A 171 60.02 -29.09 20.97
C HIS A 171 60.92 -29.88 21.94
N GLN A 172 61.89 -29.24 22.61
CA GLN A 172 62.74 -29.84 23.64
C GLN A 172 62.17 -29.67 25.06
N SER A 173 60.99 -29.05 25.19
CA SER A 173 60.42 -28.60 26.47
C SER A 173 59.97 -29.66 27.48
N PRO A 174 59.71 -30.94 27.12
CA PRO A 174 59.51 -31.99 28.11
C PRO A 174 60.72 -32.18 29.05
N LYS A 175 61.88 -31.60 28.70
CA LYS A 175 63.12 -31.66 29.49
C LYS A 175 63.34 -30.42 30.38
N TYR A 176 62.52 -29.37 30.26
CA TYR A 176 62.70 -28.14 31.04
C TYR A 176 61.97 -28.17 32.38
N PRO A 177 62.54 -27.57 33.45
CA PRO A 177 61.86 -27.41 34.73
C PRO A 177 60.54 -26.65 34.61
N ARG A 178 59.52 -27.09 35.36
CA ARG A 178 58.16 -26.50 35.37
C ARG A 178 58.15 -24.99 35.56
N ARG A 179 59.03 -24.47 36.40
CA ARG A 179 59.18 -23.02 36.66
C ARG A 179 59.45 -22.24 35.37
N ILE A 180 60.27 -22.80 34.46
CA ILE A 180 60.60 -22.15 33.19
C ILE A 180 59.38 -22.13 32.26
N LEU A 181 58.59 -23.21 32.22
CA LEU A 181 57.40 -23.29 31.37
C LEU A 181 56.31 -22.29 31.81
N VAL A 182 56.12 -22.09 33.11
CA VAL A 182 55.18 -21.09 33.64
C VAL A 182 55.61 -19.68 33.24
N THR A 183 56.90 -19.34 33.42
CA THR A 183 57.43 -18.05 32.98
C THR A 183 57.27 -17.85 31.47
N TRP A 184 57.41 -18.91 30.67
CA TRP A 184 57.19 -18.84 29.22
C TRP A 184 55.71 -18.65 28.85
N THR A 185 54.77 -19.16 29.64
CA THR A 185 53.34 -18.89 29.50
C THR A 185 53.04 -17.41 29.67
N GLU A 186 53.61 -16.78 30.70
CA GLU A 186 53.51 -15.34 30.92
C GLU A 186 54.09 -14.58 29.70
N TYR A 187 55.25 -15.00 29.20
CA TYR A 187 55.92 -14.32 28.09
C TYR A 187 55.13 -14.37 26.79
N ILE A 188 54.59 -15.54 26.41
CA ILE A 188 53.82 -15.64 25.16
C ILE A 188 52.51 -14.85 25.26
N LEU A 189 51.78 -14.94 26.37
CA LEU A 189 50.52 -14.22 26.56
C LEU A 189 50.75 -12.70 26.61
N LEU A 190 51.81 -12.24 27.28
CA LEU A 190 52.21 -10.82 27.27
C LEU A 190 52.65 -10.34 25.89
N SER A 191 53.28 -11.19 25.08
CA SER A 191 53.66 -10.82 23.71
C SER A 191 52.43 -10.45 22.87
N TYR A 192 51.33 -11.20 22.99
CA TYR A 192 50.06 -10.85 22.35
C TYR A 192 49.49 -9.55 22.95
N LEU A 193 49.55 -9.44 24.28
CA LEU A 193 49.28 -8.25 25.11
C LEU A 193 49.82 -6.95 24.54
N LEU A 194 51.14 -6.92 24.48
CA LEU A 194 51.95 -5.77 24.11
C LEU A 194 51.74 -5.37 22.65
N VAL A 195 51.58 -6.34 21.74
CA VAL A 195 51.23 -6.03 20.34
C VAL A 195 49.85 -5.41 20.23
N ILE A 196 48.85 -5.87 21.00
CA ILE A 196 47.53 -5.22 21.04
C ILE A 196 47.65 -3.79 21.59
N GLN A 197 48.47 -3.58 22.63
CA GLN A 197 48.70 -2.25 23.19
C GLN A 197 49.33 -1.30 22.17
N ASP A 198 50.37 -1.73 21.44
CA ASP A 198 51.03 -0.93 20.39
C ASP A 198 50.06 -0.53 19.27
N ASN A 199 49.00 -1.32 19.08
CA ASN A 199 47.98 -1.12 18.05
C ASN A 199 46.63 -0.66 18.63
N LYS A 200 46.57 -0.26 19.91
CA LYS A 200 45.32 -0.03 20.65
C LYS A 200 44.41 0.96 19.93
N LEU A 201 44.94 2.10 19.49
CA LEU A 201 44.17 3.15 18.81
C LEU A 201 43.51 2.61 17.53
N LEU A 202 44.30 2.01 16.63
CA LEU A 202 43.82 1.43 15.38
C LEU A 202 42.73 0.38 15.60
N LEU A 203 42.97 -0.54 16.54
CA LEU A 203 42.05 -1.65 16.82
C LEU A 203 40.80 -1.16 17.54
N SER A 204 40.92 -0.16 18.42
CA SER A 204 39.80 0.44 19.14
C SER A 204 38.80 1.11 18.20
N GLU A 205 39.26 1.89 17.23
CA GLU A 205 38.40 2.56 16.25
C GLU A 205 37.60 1.55 15.40
N ARG A 206 38.21 0.43 15.04
CA ARG A 206 37.60 -0.55 14.13
C ARG A 206 36.76 -1.62 14.82
N LEU A 207 37.15 -2.07 16.02
CA LEU A 207 36.54 -3.24 16.66
C LEU A 207 35.61 -2.89 17.82
N LEU A 208 35.82 -1.77 18.54
CA LEU A 208 34.93 -1.41 19.66
C LEU A 208 33.60 -0.88 19.17
N THR A 209 33.56 -0.14 18.06
CA THR A 209 32.33 0.38 17.45
C THR A 209 31.40 -0.77 17.03
N GLU A 210 31.94 -1.82 16.39
CA GLU A 210 31.19 -3.03 16.02
C GLU A 210 30.74 -3.86 17.23
N PHE A 211 31.48 -3.81 18.34
CA PHE A 211 31.11 -4.52 19.57
C PHE A 211 30.00 -3.80 20.33
N GLN A 212 30.09 -2.48 20.46
CA GLN A 212 29.08 -1.65 21.13
C GLN A 212 27.73 -1.72 20.40
N SER A 213 27.72 -1.70 19.07
CA SER A 213 26.49 -1.88 18.29
C SER A 213 25.88 -3.27 18.51
N LYS A 214 26.69 -4.34 18.57
CA LYS A 214 26.21 -5.70 18.90
C LYS A 214 25.67 -5.84 20.31
N GLU A 215 26.29 -5.23 21.33
CA GLU A 215 25.74 -5.23 22.70
C GLU A 215 24.43 -4.45 22.78
N LYS A 216 24.32 -3.29 22.12
CA LYS A 216 23.06 -2.53 22.02
C LYS A 216 21.95 -3.35 21.34
N LEU A 217 22.26 -4.02 20.23
CA LEU A 217 21.31 -4.89 19.52
C LEU A 217 20.85 -6.08 20.37
N ASN A 218 21.75 -6.73 21.11
CA ASN A 218 21.39 -7.80 22.05
C ASN A 218 20.50 -7.29 23.19
N GLY A 219 20.78 -6.08 23.70
CA GLY A 219 19.92 -5.38 24.66
C GLY A 219 18.54 -5.08 24.08
N TYR A 220 18.47 -4.63 22.82
CA TYR A 220 17.23 -4.37 22.10
C TYR A 220 16.39 -5.65 21.90
N PHE A 221 17.01 -6.76 21.50
CA PHE A 221 16.31 -8.05 21.37
C PHE A 221 15.81 -8.58 22.71
N SER A 222 16.53 -8.33 23.81
CA SER A 222 16.06 -8.71 25.16
C SER A 222 14.85 -7.88 25.60
N LYS A 223 14.72 -6.62 25.14
CA LYS A 223 13.51 -5.80 25.38
C LYS A 223 12.27 -6.36 24.69
N TRP A 224 12.41 -7.04 23.55
CA TRP A 224 11.29 -7.67 22.86
C TRP A 224 10.62 -8.78 23.69
N GLN A 225 11.41 -9.58 24.40
CA GLN A 225 10.89 -10.57 25.34
C GLN A 225 10.08 -9.89 26.45
N ASN A 226 10.61 -8.84 27.07
CA ASN A 226 9.92 -8.10 28.13
C ASN A 226 8.63 -7.42 27.64
N ARG A 227 8.66 -6.78 26.46
CA ARG A 227 7.51 -6.11 25.85
C ARG A 227 6.38 -7.10 25.53
N TYR A 228 6.72 -8.26 24.99
CA TYR A 228 5.74 -9.30 24.69
C TYR A 228 5.16 -9.93 25.96
N ILE A 229 5.98 -10.23 26.97
CA ILE A 229 5.53 -10.75 28.27
C ILE A 229 4.57 -9.78 28.98
N GLN A 230 4.88 -8.48 29.00
CA GLN A 230 4.02 -7.48 29.63
C GLN A 230 2.62 -7.40 29.00
N THR A 231 2.50 -7.80 27.74
CA THR A 231 1.26 -7.67 26.95
C THR A 231 0.53 -9.00 26.81
N LEU A 232 1.19 -10.12 27.14
CA LEU A 232 0.63 -11.47 27.09
C LEU A 232 -0.31 -11.79 28.26
N PHE A 233 -0.61 -10.85 29.15
CA PHE A 233 -1.63 -11.06 30.17
C PHE A 233 -1.38 -12.30 31.07
N VAL A 234 -0.12 -12.72 31.23
CA VAL A 234 0.25 -14.01 31.83
C VAL A 234 0.34 -13.90 33.35
N GLU A 235 -0.44 -14.73 34.06
CA GLU A 235 -0.31 -14.90 35.51
C GLU A 235 0.64 -16.06 35.88
N GLN A 236 0.85 -17.07 35.00
CA GLN A 236 1.77 -18.20 35.22
C GLN A 236 2.52 -18.68 33.96
N ASN A 237 3.74 -19.23 34.15
CA ASN A 237 4.65 -19.82 33.15
C ASN A 237 5.29 -18.87 32.10
N ARG A 238 6.46 -18.32 32.46
CA ARG A 238 7.33 -17.54 31.55
C ARG A 238 8.14 -18.39 30.56
N ASN A 239 8.08 -19.71 30.64
CA ASN A 239 9.00 -20.60 29.92
C ASN A 239 8.45 -21.06 28.54
N ASP A 240 7.13 -21.09 28.36
CA ASP A 240 6.47 -21.42 27.08
C ASP A 240 5.81 -20.17 26.48
N LEU A 241 6.62 -19.17 26.11
CA LEU A 241 6.18 -17.90 25.50
C LEU A 241 5.58 -18.04 24.08
N ALA A 242 5.21 -19.26 23.67
CA ALA A 242 4.54 -19.50 22.40
C ALA A 242 3.05 -19.13 22.54
N GLY A 243 2.75 -17.83 22.51
CA GLY A 243 1.37 -17.35 22.46
C GLY A 243 0.64 -17.85 21.22
N LEU A 244 -0.69 -17.73 21.23
CA LEU A 244 -1.53 -18.09 20.08
C LEU A 244 -1.09 -17.27 18.86
N SER A 245 -0.65 -17.96 17.81
CA SER A 245 -0.25 -17.31 16.56
C SER A 245 -1.49 -16.70 15.90
N PRO A 246 -1.55 -15.36 15.73
CA PRO A 246 -2.73 -14.69 15.18
C PRO A 246 -3.07 -15.19 13.78
N HIS A 247 -4.36 -15.42 13.54
CA HIS A 247 -4.90 -15.75 12.22
C HIS A 247 -5.34 -14.47 11.51
N ILE A 248 -4.93 -14.33 10.26
CA ILE A 248 -5.26 -13.19 9.42
C ILE A 248 -5.77 -13.65 8.06
N ILE A 249 -6.75 -12.94 7.53
CA ILE A 249 -7.34 -13.21 6.22
C ILE A 249 -7.09 -11.99 5.35
N GLU A 250 -6.48 -12.18 4.18
CA GLU A 250 -6.30 -11.14 3.19
C GLU A 250 -7.68 -10.67 2.78
N THR A 251 -7.93 -9.42 3.07
CA THR A 251 -9.12 -8.74 2.65
C THR A 251 -8.81 -8.03 1.36
N ASP A 252 -9.75 -8.11 0.43
CA ASP A 252 -9.63 -7.45 -0.84
C ASP A 252 -9.96 -5.95 -0.62
N TRP A 253 -8.99 -5.21 -0.07
CA TRP A 253 -9.04 -3.75 0.08
C TRP A 253 -8.39 -3.05 -1.13
N ASP A 254 -7.89 -3.84 -2.08
CA ASP A 254 -6.88 -3.49 -3.07
C ASP A 254 -7.36 -3.88 -4.49
N VAL A 255 -8.59 -3.56 -4.89
CA VAL A 255 -9.07 -3.69 -6.29
C VAL A 255 -9.16 -2.32 -6.94
N HIS A 256 -7.97 -1.83 -7.23
CA HIS A 256 -7.72 -1.42 -8.60
C HIS A 256 -6.86 -2.50 -9.29
N ASP A 257 -7.54 -3.41 -9.99
CA ASP A 257 -7.13 -3.88 -11.32
C ASP A 257 -6.31 -5.20 -11.48
N ARG A 258 -6.70 -6.34 -10.90
CA ARG A 258 -6.18 -7.67 -11.37
C ARG A 258 -7.30 -8.67 -11.65
N GLY A 259 -7.30 -9.22 -12.87
CA GLY A 259 -8.39 -10.04 -13.44
C GLY A 259 -8.20 -11.51 -13.09
N GLN A 260 -7.62 -11.74 -11.93
CA GLN A 260 -7.42 -13.06 -11.37
C GLN A 260 -8.46 -13.22 -10.29
N THR A 261 -9.00 -14.43 -10.16
CA THR A 261 -9.73 -14.86 -8.97
C THR A 261 -8.90 -14.48 -7.75
N PHE A 262 -9.36 -13.47 -6.98
CA PHE A 262 -8.79 -13.14 -5.70
C PHE A 262 -9.06 -14.33 -4.78
N ILE A 263 -8.01 -15.10 -4.50
CA ILE A 263 -8.05 -16.15 -3.49
C ILE A 263 -7.43 -15.50 -2.27
N PRO A 264 -8.24 -15.11 -1.26
CA PRO A 264 -7.71 -14.45 -0.08
C PRO A 264 -6.65 -15.36 0.55
N LYS A 265 -5.43 -14.84 0.71
CA LYS A 265 -4.43 -15.54 1.51
C LYS A 265 -4.92 -15.53 2.95
N GLN A 266 -5.03 -16.70 3.56
CA GLN A 266 -5.40 -16.82 4.96
C GLN A 266 -4.43 -17.75 5.65
N GLY A 267 -4.15 -17.48 6.92
CA GLY A 267 -3.21 -18.28 7.66
C GLY A 267 -2.73 -17.59 8.92
N LYS A 268 -1.76 -18.25 9.56
CA LYS A 268 -1.03 -17.66 10.68
C LYS A 268 -0.12 -16.55 10.17
N ILE A 269 0.00 -15.49 10.95
CA ILE A 269 0.74 -14.29 10.53
C ILE A 269 2.22 -14.54 10.18
N LEU A 270 2.90 -15.45 10.87
CA LEU A 270 4.30 -15.80 10.55
C LEU A 270 4.42 -16.44 9.16
N ASP A 271 3.47 -17.31 8.80
CA ASP A 271 3.43 -17.95 7.48
C ASP A 271 3.16 -16.91 6.39
N ILE A 272 2.16 -16.04 6.62
CA ILE A 272 1.81 -14.97 5.67
C ILE A 272 2.96 -13.99 5.45
N LEU A 273 3.73 -13.68 6.49
CA LEU A 273 4.91 -12.81 6.37
C LEU A 273 6.02 -13.44 5.54
N THR A 274 6.19 -14.76 5.52
CA THR A 274 7.19 -15.38 4.64
C THR A 274 6.91 -15.10 3.16
N ASP A 275 5.62 -15.01 2.79
CA ASP A 275 5.16 -14.77 1.42
C ASP A 275 4.87 -13.29 1.09
N ASN A 276 4.77 -12.41 2.10
CA ASN A 276 4.39 -11.01 1.91
C ASN A 276 5.28 -10.07 2.75
N HIS A 277 6.04 -9.23 2.06
CA HIS A 277 6.94 -8.28 2.74
C HIS A 277 6.23 -7.04 3.29
N LYS A 278 5.03 -6.69 2.82
CA LYS A 278 4.33 -5.46 3.23
C LYS A 278 2.86 -5.76 3.42
N LEU A 279 2.32 -5.45 4.59
CA LEU A 279 0.90 -5.65 4.87
C LEU A 279 0.36 -4.65 5.90
N VAL A 280 -0.93 -4.33 5.78
CA VAL A 280 -1.70 -3.64 6.81
C VAL A 280 -2.60 -4.64 7.53
N ILE A 281 -2.63 -4.60 8.85
CA ILE A 281 -3.55 -5.38 9.68
C ILE A 281 -4.68 -4.48 10.16
N VAL A 282 -5.90 -4.80 9.76
CA VAL A 282 -7.12 -4.16 10.27
C VAL A 282 -7.79 -5.07 11.30
N GLY A 283 -8.50 -4.47 12.25
CA GLY A 283 -9.31 -5.23 13.20
C GLY A 283 -9.95 -4.34 14.26
N ASP A 284 -11.02 -4.82 14.87
CA ASP A 284 -11.75 -4.10 15.91
C ASP A 284 -10.91 -3.86 17.19
N PRO A 285 -11.34 -2.93 18.05
CA PRO A 285 -10.66 -2.66 19.32
C PRO A 285 -10.59 -3.92 20.19
N GLY A 286 -9.42 -4.22 20.76
CA GLY A 286 -9.21 -5.40 21.60
C GLY A 286 -8.94 -6.72 20.87
N LEU A 287 -9.03 -6.79 19.53
CA LEU A 287 -8.69 -8.01 18.76
C LEU A 287 -7.21 -8.43 18.82
N GLY A 288 -6.34 -7.62 19.44
CA GLY A 288 -4.93 -7.98 19.64
C GLY A 288 -3.98 -7.50 18.55
N LYS A 289 -4.27 -6.39 17.85
CA LYS A 289 -3.38 -5.79 16.84
C LYS A 289 -1.98 -5.46 17.39
N THR A 290 -1.90 -4.72 18.48
CA THR A 290 -0.65 -4.42 19.18
C THR A 290 0.05 -5.69 19.64
N THR A 291 -0.70 -6.63 20.25
CA THR A 291 -0.19 -7.93 20.70
C THR A 291 0.37 -8.75 19.52
N THR A 292 -0.25 -8.66 18.35
CA THR A 292 0.18 -9.30 17.11
C THR A 292 1.51 -8.73 16.62
N LEU A 293 1.68 -7.41 16.61
CA LEU A 293 2.98 -6.80 16.29
C LEU A 293 4.06 -7.21 17.28
N GLN A 294 3.71 -7.34 18.56
CA GLN A 294 4.69 -7.73 19.56
C GLN A 294 5.06 -9.21 19.51
N PHE A 295 4.08 -10.09 19.24
CA PHE A 295 4.32 -11.49 18.92
C PHE A 295 5.31 -11.60 17.76
N LEU A 296 5.09 -10.85 16.69
CA LEU A 296 6.00 -10.79 15.55
C LEU A 296 7.41 -10.32 15.95
N GLY A 297 7.51 -9.19 16.65
CA GLY A 297 8.80 -8.65 17.07
C GLY A 297 9.58 -9.62 17.95
N TYR A 298 8.92 -10.30 18.89
CA TYR A 298 9.51 -11.35 19.71
C TYR A 298 10.02 -12.51 18.85
N HIS A 299 9.16 -13.16 18.08
CA HIS A 299 9.53 -14.34 17.30
C HIS A 299 10.61 -14.06 16.25
N LEU A 300 10.58 -12.89 15.63
CA LEU A 300 11.57 -12.48 14.62
C LEU A 300 12.91 -12.10 15.26
N SER A 301 12.92 -11.57 16.48
CA SER A 301 14.16 -11.25 17.20
C SER A 301 14.99 -12.50 17.58
N LEU A 302 14.34 -13.66 17.77
CA LEU A 302 15.01 -14.91 18.15
C LEU A 302 16.00 -15.42 17.07
N SER A 303 15.81 -15.05 15.80
CA SER A 303 16.67 -15.50 14.71
C SER A 303 18.01 -14.76 14.63
N ALA A 304 18.14 -13.61 15.32
CA ALA A 304 19.25 -12.64 15.23
C ALA A 304 19.60 -12.15 13.81
N LYS A 305 18.85 -12.57 12.78
CA LYS A 305 18.97 -12.15 11.38
C LYS A 305 18.03 -11.00 11.05
N ASN A 306 16.89 -10.93 11.74
CA ASN A 306 15.88 -9.91 11.55
C ASN A 306 15.93 -8.91 12.71
N LEU A 307 15.82 -7.62 12.37
CA LEU A 307 15.76 -6.51 13.31
C LEU A 307 14.35 -5.88 13.23
N PRO A 308 13.43 -6.29 14.12
CA PRO A 308 12.09 -5.72 14.18
C PRO A 308 12.10 -4.36 14.90
N LEU A 309 11.72 -3.31 14.19
CA LEU A 309 11.63 -1.92 14.64
C LEU A 309 10.16 -1.57 14.94
N TYR A 310 9.80 -1.61 16.22
CA TYR A 310 8.46 -1.21 16.68
C TYR A 310 8.37 0.28 16.94
N PHE A 311 7.28 0.89 16.45
CA PHE A 311 6.98 2.28 16.72
C PHE A 311 5.47 2.50 16.85
N PRO A 312 4.98 2.94 18.03
CA PRO A 312 3.60 3.34 18.22
C PRO A 312 3.35 4.71 17.54
N LEU A 313 2.48 4.75 16.53
CA LEU A 313 2.25 5.94 15.73
C LEU A 313 1.63 7.10 16.51
N ARG A 314 0.96 6.84 17.64
CA ARG A 314 0.49 7.88 18.57
C ARG A 314 1.59 8.76 19.16
N ASP A 315 2.82 8.25 19.20
CA ASP A 315 4.00 8.94 19.71
C ASP A 315 4.70 9.76 18.61
N PHE A 316 4.17 9.74 17.37
CA PHE A 316 4.68 10.56 16.28
C PHE A 316 4.66 12.05 16.60
N ILE A 317 5.81 12.69 16.44
CA ILE A 317 5.99 14.13 16.59
C ILE A 317 5.99 14.78 15.20
N PRO A 318 5.03 15.69 14.90
CA PRO A 318 5.02 16.41 13.64
C PRO A 318 6.29 17.25 13.42
N ASN A 319 6.67 17.41 12.14
CA ASN A 319 7.86 18.13 11.67
C ASN A 319 9.21 17.49 12.00
N GLN A 320 9.23 16.31 12.62
CA GLN A 320 10.42 15.47 12.72
C GLN A 320 10.35 14.33 11.69
N ASP A 321 11.51 13.76 11.35
CA ASP A 321 11.61 12.65 10.39
C ASP A 321 11.27 11.32 11.05
N LEU A 322 10.32 10.57 10.49
CA LEU A 322 9.80 9.33 11.07
C LEU A 322 10.89 8.27 11.27
N ILE A 323 11.84 8.12 10.32
CA ILE A 323 12.90 7.12 10.48
C ILE A 323 13.84 7.47 11.65
N GLN A 324 14.09 8.75 11.89
CA GLN A 324 14.88 9.19 13.05
C GLN A 324 14.13 8.92 14.36
N GLN A 325 12.81 9.15 14.39
CA GLN A 325 11.98 8.83 15.54
C GLN A 325 11.95 7.31 15.81
N ILE A 326 11.82 6.47 14.77
CA ILE A 326 11.87 5.01 14.89
C ILE A 326 13.22 4.55 15.43
N ALA A 327 14.32 5.08 14.89
CA ALA A 327 15.67 4.74 15.36
C ALA A 327 15.86 5.15 16.83
N SER A 328 15.47 6.37 17.19
CA SER A 328 15.52 6.89 18.56
C SER A 328 14.68 6.05 19.52
N TYR A 329 13.47 5.65 19.12
CA TYR A 329 12.58 4.80 19.91
C TYR A 329 13.17 3.38 20.11
N ALA A 330 13.96 2.91 19.15
CA ALA A 330 14.71 1.66 19.26
C ALA A 330 16.03 1.81 20.06
N GLU A 331 16.40 3.03 20.48
CA GLU A 331 17.72 3.37 21.05
C GLU A 331 18.89 3.01 20.11
N LEU A 332 18.66 3.15 18.80
CA LEU A 332 19.61 2.90 17.74
C LEU A 332 19.94 4.19 16.98
N GLU A 333 21.13 4.24 16.40
CA GLU A 333 21.52 5.30 15.46
C GLU A 333 21.10 4.95 14.03
N LEU A 334 20.80 5.98 13.22
CA LEU A 334 20.39 5.78 11.83
C LEU A 334 21.45 5.04 10.99
N ALA A 335 22.73 5.21 11.32
CA ALA A 335 23.85 4.50 10.69
C ALA A 335 23.79 2.98 10.95
N GLU A 336 23.38 2.56 12.15
CA GLU A 336 23.26 1.13 12.51
C GLU A 336 22.16 0.43 11.70
N LEU A 337 21.14 1.18 11.26
CA LEU A 337 20.11 0.64 10.37
C LEU A 337 20.63 0.37 8.95
N THR A 338 21.76 0.98 8.55
CA THR A 338 22.27 0.84 7.18
C THR A 338 22.87 -0.54 6.90
N ASP A 339 23.45 -1.19 7.92
CA ASP A 339 24.02 -2.54 7.82
C ASP A 339 22.94 -3.62 7.64
N TYR A 340 21.71 -3.33 8.08
CA TYR A 340 20.54 -4.20 7.96
C TYR A 340 19.67 -3.89 6.73
N LYS A 341 20.12 -3.02 5.81
CA LYS A 341 19.40 -2.70 4.56
C LYS A 341 19.31 -3.85 3.56
N SER A 342 19.91 -5.00 3.85
CA SER A 342 19.74 -6.21 3.02
C SER A 342 18.27 -6.67 3.05
N PRO A 343 17.75 -7.24 1.93
CA PRO A 343 16.36 -7.67 1.85
C PRO A 343 15.96 -8.56 3.02
N GLY A 344 14.85 -8.22 3.67
CA GLY A 344 14.26 -8.98 4.77
C GLY A 344 14.91 -8.84 6.15
N ASN A 345 16.01 -8.09 6.28
CA ASN A 345 16.70 -7.95 7.57
C ASN A 345 16.08 -6.88 8.49
N LEU A 346 15.45 -5.83 7.96
CA LEU A 346 14.69 -4.86 8.74
C LEU A 346 13.18 -5.14 8.64
N ILE A 347 12.49 -5.02 9.78
CA ILE A 347 11.05 -5.25 9.88
C ILE A 347 10.40 -4.07 10.62
N PHE A 348 9.71 -3.19 9.90
CA PHE A 348 9.01 -2.06 10.49
C PHE A 348 7.64 -2.51 11.01
N LEU A 349 7.41 -2.33 12.31
CA LEU A 349 6.17 -2.67 13.01
C LEU A 349 5.52 -1.37 13.50
N LEU A 350 4.63 -0.79 12.69
CA LEU A 350 4.01 0.51 12.95
C LEU A 350 2.61 0.34 13.54
N ASP A 351 2.43 0.77 14.79
CA ASP A 351 1.22 0.45 15.55
C ASP A 351 0.23 1.63 15.63
N GLY A 352 -1.04 1.39 15.34
CA GLY A 352 -2.14 2.31 15.67
C GLY A 352 -2.30 3.49 14.72
N LEU A 353 -2.32 3.28 13.40
CA LEU A 353 -2.50 4.37 12.42
C LEU A 353 -3.76 5.21 12.70
N ASN A 354 -4.86 4.59 13.14
CA ASN A 354 -6.11 5.27 13.48
C ASN A 354 -5.97 6.35 14.57
N GLU A 355 -4.97 6.24 15.45
CA GLU A 355 -4.77 7.12 16.59
C GLU A 355 -4.26 8.51 16.20
N VAL A 356 -3.82 8.66 14.94
CA VAL A 356 -3.25 9.88 14.38
C VAL A 356 -3.99 10.39 13.15
N LEU A 357 -4.97 9.64 12.62
CA LEU A 357 -5.77 10.02 11.44
C LEU A 357 -6.66 11.25 11.66
N ILE A 358 -6.97 11.58 12.92
CA ILE A 358 -7.88 12.66 13.30
C ILE A 358 -7.11 13.96 13.62
N ARG A 359 -5.77 13.91 13.66
CA ARG A 359 -4.92 15.08 13.90
C ARG A 359 -4.73 15.90 12.62
N ALA A 360 -4.48 17.20 12.78
CA ALA A 360 -4.27 18.15 11.67
C ALA A 360 -3.07 17.80 10.78
N ASP A 361 -2.13 17.00 11.28
CA ASP A 361 -0.87 16.58 10.65
C ASP A 361 -0.91 15.16 10.05
N SER A 362 -2.08 14.48 10.05
CA SER A 362 -2.25 13.12 9.54
C SER A 362 -1.74 12.92 8.10
N VAL A 363 -1.87 13.95 7.26
CA VAL A 363 -1.35 13.96 5.88
C VAL A 363 0.18 13.89 5.86
N GLY A 364 0.85 14.61 6.77
CA GLY A 364 2.31 14.61 6.88
C GLY A 364 2.85 13.23 7.25
N LEU A 365 2.25 12.59 8.26
CA LEU A 365 2.64 11.24 8.68
C LEU A 365 2.43 10.21 7.56
N LYS A 366 1.26 10.21 6.90
CA LYS A 366 1.00 9.29 5.77
C LYS A 366 2.06 9.43 4.68
N ASN A 367 2.47 10.67 4.36
CA ASN A 367 3.51 10.91 3.37
C ASN A 367 4.89 10.40 3.83
N GLN A 368 5.23 10.56 5.12
CA GLN A 368 6.48 10.01 5.67
C GLN A 368 6.47 8.48 5.68
N ILE A 369 5.36 7.82 6.02
CA ILE A 369 5.22 6.35 5.93
C ILE A 369 5.38 5.89 4.47
N LYS A 370 4.74 6.56 3.50
CA LYS A 370 4.93 6.27 2.07
C LYS A 370 6.38 6.41 1.64
N SER A 371 7.05 7.47 2.10
CA SER A 371 8.48 7.69 1.83
C SER A 371 9.34 6.58 2.45
N LEU A 372 9.00 6.14 3.66
CA LEU A 372 9.69 5.07 4.36
C LEU A 372 9.55 3.73 3.62
N ILE A 373 8.33 3.36 3.21
CA ILE A 373 8.06 2.14 2.42
C ILE A 373 8.81 2.15 1.09
N ARG A 374 8.92 3.32 0.44
CA ARG A 374 9.70 3.49 -0.81
C ARG A 374 11.21 3.41 -0.58
N THR A 375 11.70 3.98 0.50
CA THR A 375 13.14 4.03 0.82
C THR A 375 13.69 2.68 1.25
N PHE A 376 12.86 1.88 1.93
CA PHE A 376 13.19 0.55 2.44
C PHE A 376 12.35 -0.53 1.75
N ASP A 377 12.23 -0.46 0.42
CA ASP A 377 11.31 -1.30 -0.37
C ASP A 377 11.57 -2.82 -0.26
N GLN A 378 12.80 -3.23 0.06
CA GLN A 378 13.21 -4.62 0.30
C GLN A 378 12.99 -5.09 1.76
N CYS A 379 12.53 -4.21 2.65
CA CYS A 379 12.31 -4.49 4.08
C CYS A 379 10.86 -4.88 4.35
N PHE A 380 10.62 -5.50 5.50
CA PHE A 380 9.27 -5.86 5.91
C PHE A 380 8.52 -4.66 6.52
N PHE A 381 7.24 -4.53 6.24
CA PHE A 381 6.35 -3.55 6.85
C PHE A 381 5.06 -4.20 7.33
N VAL A 382 4.74 -4.01 8.61
CA VAL A 382 3.46 -4.38 9.20
C VAL A 382 2.88 -3.14 9.87
N ILE A 383 1.74 -2.68 9.38
CA ILE A 383 1.06 -1.47 9.89
C ILE A 383 -0.28 -1.88 10.47
N THR A 384 -0.65 -1.45 11.67
CA THR A 384 -1.97 -1.77 12.25
C THR A 384 -2.92 -0.57 12.23
N THR A 385 -4.22 -0.82 12.09
CA THR A 385 -5.26 0.24 12.15
C THR A 385 -6.65 -0.34 12.46
N ARG A 386 -7.63 0.53 12.72
CA ARG A 386 -9.07 0.17 12.80
C ARG A 386 -9.73 0.18 11.41
N PRO A 387 -10.67 -0.73 11.10
CA PRO A 387 -11.33 -0.80 9.79
C PRO A 387 -12.02 0.52 9.40
N ALA A 388 -12.77 1.14 10.31
CA ALA A 388 -13.55 2.34 10.02
C ALA A 388 -12.72 3.56 9.57
N ALA A 389 -11.43 3.60 9.94
CA ALA A 389 -10.56 4.74 9.74
C ALA A 389 -9.63 4.60 8.51
N TYR A 390 -9.39 3.38 8.02
CA TYR A 390 -8.43 3.14 6.96
C TYR A 390 -9.05 3.31 5.57
N ARG A 391 -8.26 3.80 4.61
CA ARG A 391 -8.68 4.06 3.22
C ARG A 391 -7.69 3.49 2.21
N ASN A 392 -7.02 2.39 2.57
CA ASN A 392 -5.94 1.79 1.81
C ASN A 392 -4.89 2.79 1.28
N ASP A 393 -4.48 3.71 2.16
CA ASP A 393 -3.67 4.86 1.76
C ASP A 393 -2.30 4.48 1.18
N PHE A 394 -1.79 3.27 1.48
CA PHE A 394 -0.43 2.83 1.16
C PHE A 394 -0.34 1.86 -0.02
N ASN A 395 -1.47 1.36 -0.56
CA ASN A 395 -1.52 0.39 -1.67
C ASN A 395 -0.64 -0.84 -1.38
N ILE A 396 -0.83 -1.42 -0.19
CA ILE A 396 -0.21 -2.68 0.23
C ILE A 396 -1.31 -3.61 0.73
N PRO A 397 -1.13 -4.94 0.60
CA PRO A 397 -2.12 -5.93 1.01
C PRO A 397 -2.70 -5.66 2.40
N VAL A 398 -4.02 -5.73 2.52
CA VAL A 398 -4.71 -5.53 3.79
C VAL A 398 -5.23 -6.86 4.28
N PHE A 399 -5.00 -7.14 5.55
CA PHE A 399 -5.41 -8.36 6.21
C PHE A 399 -6.28 -8.02 7.40
N GLU A 400 -7.39 -8.71 7.55
CA GLU A 400 -8.24 -8.62 8.73
C GLU A 400 -7.81 -9.64 9.77
N LEU A 401 -7.55 -9.13 10.96
CA LEU A 401 -7.28 -9.92 12.15
C LEU A 401 -8.56 -10.60 12.60
N GLN A 402 -8.54 -11.93 12.64
CA GLN A 402 -9.71 -12.72 12.98
C GLN A 402 -9.91 -12.76 14.50
N ALA A 403 -11.19 -12.86 14.90
CA ALA A 403 -11.56 -13.11 16.28
C ALA A 403 -11.16 -14.54 16.70
N LEU A 404 -11.00 -14.78 18.00
CA LEU A 404 -10.66 -16.11 18.51
C LEU A 404 -11.76 -17.11 18.16
N THR A 405 -11.35 -18.25 17.64
CA THR A 405 -12.21 -19.43 17.53
C THR A 405 -12.48 -20.04 18.90
N ASP A 406 -13.53 -20.86 19.00
CA ASP A 406 -13.88 -21.55 20.24
C ASP A 406 -12.71 -22.37 20.80
N GLN A 407 -11.93 -23.00 19.92
CA GLN A 407 -10.74 -23.76 20.32
C GLN A 407 -9.63 -22.83 20.83
N GLU A 408 -9.39 -21.70 20.16
CA GLU A 408 -8.39 -20.71 20.60
C GLU A 408 -8.77 -20.05 21.92
N ILE A 409 -10.06 -19.88 22.23
CA ILE A 409 -10.53 -19.43 23.55
C ILE A 409 -10.10 -20.43 24.63
N ILE A 410 -10.37 -21.72 24.42
CA ILE A 410 -9.99 -22.79 25.36
C ILE A 410 -8.47 -22.81 25.56
N GLU A 411 -7.71 -22.77 24.46
CA GLU A 411 -6.25 -22.73 24.52
C GLU A 411 -5.72 -21.48 25.23
N PHE A 412 -6.35 -20.32 25.01
CA PHE A 412 -5.99 -19.07 25.67
C PHE A 412 -6.15 -19.18 27.19
N ILE A 413 -7.29 -19.71 27.65
CA ILE A 413 -7.56 -19.92 29.07
C ILE A 413 -6.53 -20.88 29.67
N GLN A 414 -6.31 -22.03 29.02
CA GLN A 414 -5.45 -23.09 29.52
C GLN A 414 -3.97 -22.72 29.57
N LYS A 415 -3.48 -21.91 28.62
CA LYS A 415 -2.07 -21.52 28.53
C LYS A 415 -1.71 -20.36 29.47
N ASN A 416 -2.62 -19.42 29.69
CA ASN A 416 -2.28 -18.14 30.36
C ASN A 416 -2.75 -18.03 31.81
N PHE A 417 -3.70 -18.90 32.24
CA PHE A 417 -4.32 -18.83 33.56
C PHE A 417 -4.20 -20.12 34.36
N ALA A 418 -4.30 -20.00 35.68
CA ALA A 418 -4.32 -21.15 36.58
C ALA A 418 -5.55 -22.04 36.33
N THR A 419 -5.47 -23.31 36.75
CA THR A 419 -6.55 -24.29 36.58
C THR A 419 -7.88 -23.87 37.21
N SER A 420 -7.87 -22.94 38.18
CA SER A 420 -9.07 -22.34 38.75
C SER A 420 -9.93 -21.60 37.71
N ALA A 421 -9.32 -21.06 36.65
CA ALA A 421 -10.04 -20.39 35.57
C ALA A 421 -10.70 -21.36 34.57
N PHE A 422 -10.40 -22.66 34.62
CA PHE A 422 -10.88 -23.62 33.61
C PHE A 422 -12.40 -23.84 33.68
N GLY A 423 -13.01 -23.63 34.86
CA GLY A 423 -14.46 -23.63 35.02
C GLY A 423 -15.17 -22.54 34.17
N LEU A 424 -14.44 -21.52 33.69
CA LEU A 424 -14.97 -20.53 32.78
C LEU A 424 -15.37 -21.14 31.42
N ILE A 425 -14.70 -22.21 30.99
CA ILE A 425 -15.01 -22.88 29.72
C ILE A 425 -16.47 -23.38 29.74
N ASP A 426 -16.87 -24.03 30.83
CA ASP A 426 -18.24 -24.54 30.99
C ASP A 426 -19.27 -23.41 31.05
N GLU A 427 -18.93 -22.26 31.65
CA GLU A 427 -19.80 -21.09 31.69
C GLU A 427 -19.97 -20.41 30.32
N LEU A 428 -18.91 -20.34 29.52
CA LEU A 428 -18.99 -19.80 28.16
C LEU A 428 -19.89 -20.63 27.26
N GLU A 429 -19.87 -21.96 27.40
CA GLU A 429 -20.78 -22.83 26.64
C GLU A 429 -22.26 -22.62 27.01
N LYS A 430 -22.55 -22.29 28.27
CA LYS A 430 -23.92 -21.98 28.73
C LYS A 430 -24.41 -20.62 28.22
N HIS A 431 -23.51 -19.68 27.98
CA HIS A 431 -23.84 -18.28 27.68
C HIS A 431 -23.34 -17.86 26.29
N LYS A 432 -24.11 -18.17 25.24
CA LYS A 432 -23.74 -17.89 23.83
C LYS A 432 -23.30 -16.44 23.59
N LYS A 433 -24.04 -15.43 24.07
CA LYS A 433 -23.65 -14.02 23.91
C LYS A 433 -22.34 -13.67 24.62
N LEU A 434 -22.09 -14.24 25.80
CA LEU A 434 -20.83 -14.06 26.52
C LEU A 434 -19.66 -14.69 25.75
N LYS A 435 -19.87 -15.88 25.18
CA LYS A 435 -18.88 -16.57 24.34
C LYS A 435 -18.54 -15.75 23.09
N GLU A 436 -19.54 -15.18 22.41
CA GLU A 436 -19.31 -14.25 21.29
C GLU A 436 -18.50 -13.02 21.71
N LEU A 437 -18.79 -12.42 22.87
CA LEU A 437 -17.99 -11.32 23.41
C LEU A 437 -16.53 -11.73 23.69
N CYS A 438 -16.31 -12.97 24.15
CA CYS A 438 -14.99 -13.52 24.46
C CYS A 438 -14.19 -13.93 23.22
N ARG A 439 -14.77 -13.90 22.02
CA ARG A 439 -13.99 -13.99 20.78
C ARG A 439 -13.03 -12.80 20.62
N ASN A 440 -13.29 -11.71 21.33
CA ASN A 440 -12.34 -10.62 21.53
C ASN A 440 -11.33 -10.99 22.64
N PRO A 441 -10.03 -11.17 22.34
CA PRO A 441 -9.03 -11.58 23.32
C PRO A 441 -8.95 -10.70 24.57
N LEU A 442 -9.10 -9.38 24.42
CA LEU A 442 -9.04 -8.46 25.56
C LEU A 442 -10.24 -8.63 26.50
N ILE A 443 -11.41 -8.95 25.96
CA ILE A 443 -12.61 -9.23 26.75
C ILE A 443 -12.48 -10.58 27.46
N LEU A 444 -11.97 -11.60 26.76
CA LEU A 444 -11.66 -12.89 27.36
C LEU A 444 -10.65 -12.73 28.51
N TYR A 445 -9.60 -11.93 28.31
CA TYR A 445 -8.63 -11.60 29.35
C TYR A 445 -9.30 -11.04 30.60
N PHE A 446 -10.12 -9.99 30.46
CA PHE A 446 -10.80 -9.40 31.61
C PHE A 446 -11.64 -10.43 32.36
N LEU A 447 -12.38 -11.27 31.63
CA LEU A 447 -13.21 -12.30 32.24
C LEU A 447 -12.38 -13.37 32.97
N CYS A 448 -11.27 -13.81 32.38
CA CYS A 448 -10.35 -14.77 32.99
C CYS A 448 -9.69 -14.21 34.26
N SER A 449 -9.26 -12.95 34.25
CA SER A 449 -8.70 -12.28 35.44
C SER A 449 -9.71 -12.19 36.59
N LEU A 450 -11.02 -12.11 36.30
CA LEU A 450 -12.06 -12.17 37.32
C LEU A 450 -12.32 -13.60 37.81
N ALA A 451 -12.13 -14.60 36.93
CA ALA A 451 -12.37 -16.00 37.25
C ALA A 451 -11.36 -16.62 38.24
N ALA A 452 -10.21 -15.96 38.45
CA ALA A 452 -9.22 -16.37 39.44
C ALA A 452 -9.75 -16.35 40.90
N HIS A 453 -10.89 -15.69 41.15
CA HIS A 453 -11.52 -15.57 42.46
C HIS A 453 -12.95 -16.13 42.46
N PRO A 454 -13.15 -17.44 42.64
CA PRO A 454 -14.48 -18.06 42.62
C PRO A 454 -15.34 -17.61 43.83
N PRO A 455 -16.68 -17.51 43.67
CA PRO A 455 -17.46 -17.83 42.48
C PRO A 455 -17.35 -16.77 41.36
N ILE A 456 -17.27 -17.22 40.12
CA ILE A 456 -17.18 -16.34 38.94
C ILE A 456 -18.50 -15.58 38.80
N SER A 457 -18.46 -14.26 38.96
CA SER A 457 -19.63 -13.42 38.70
C SER A 457 -19.72 -13.14 37.20
N ILE A 458 -20.73 -13.71 36.53
CA ILE A 458 -20.98 -13.45 35.11
C ILE A 458 -21.49 -12.01 34.96
N PRO A 459 -20.78 -11.13 34.22
CA PRO A 459 -21.20 -9.76 34.04
C PRO A 459 -22.48 -9.68 33.21
N ALA A 460 -23.35 -8.70 33.48
CA ALA A 460 -24.58 -8.53 32.70
C ALA A 460 -24.33 -8.03 31.27
N ASN A 461 -23.23 -7.31 31.05
CA ASN A 461 -22.84 -6.70 29.78
C ASN A 461 -21.35 -6.32 29.77
N LYS A 462 -20.84 -5.92 28.59
CA LYS A 462 -19.44 -5.51 28.39
C LYS A 462 -19.00 -4.34 29.30
N GLY A 463 -19.87 -3.37 29.55
CA GLY A 463 -19.57 -2.23 30.44
C GLY A 463 -19.32 -2.67 31.88
N GLN A 464 -20.20 -3.52 32.44
CA GLN A 464 -20.07 -4.04 33.80
C GLN A 464 -18.85 -4.95 33.99
N LEU A 465 -18.48 -5.72 32.96
CA LEU A 465 -17.24 -6.50 32.95
C LEU A 465 -16.02 -5.59 33.15
N ILE A 466 -15.91 -4.55 32.32
CA ILE A 466 -14.77 -3.62 32.39
C ILE A 466 -14.77 -2.86 33.71
N LYS A 467 -15.94 -2.42 34.19
CA LYS A 467 -16.07 -1.78 35.50
C LYS A 467 -15.51 -2.66 36.62
N THR A 468 -15.92 -3.92 36.67
CA THR A 468 -15.48 -4.86 37.71
C THR A 468 -13.97 -5.11 37.63
N PHE A 469 -13.42 -5.21 36.42
CA PHE A 469 -11.99 -5.31 36.19
C PHE A 469 -11.23 -4.06 36.69
N ILE A 470 -11.69 -2.86 36.36
CA ILE A 470 -11.09 -1.59 36.80
C ILE A 470 -11.19 -1.42 38.33
N ASP A 471 -12.34 -1.72 38.92
CA ASP A 471 -12.54 -1.67 40.37
C ASP A 471 -11.53 -2.58 41.10
N ASN A 472 -11.24 -3.75 40.54
CA ASN A 472 -10.24 -4.66 41.11
C ASN A 472 -8.80 -4.11 40.99
N ILE A 473 -8.47 -3.40 39.90
CA ILE A 473 -7.19 -2.69 39.79
C ILE A 473 -7.08 -1.63 40.89
N LEU A 474 -8.11 -0.78 41.06
CA LEU A 474 -8.08 0.30 42.04
C LEU A 474 -8.00 -0.23 43.48
N LYS A 475 -8.76 -1.28 43.81
CA LYS A 475 -8.68 -1.96 45.12
C LYS A 475 -7.30 -2.55 45.38
N ARG A 476 -6.68 -3.15 44.36
CA ARG A 476 -5.32 -3.70 44.48
C ARG A 476 -4.31 -2.60 44.80
N GLU A 477 -4.40 -1.44 44.15
CA GLU A 477 -3.50 -0.32 44.42
C GLU A 477 -3.72 0.29 45.82
N ARG A 478 -4.98 0.39 46.28
CA ARG A 478 -5.27 0.75 47.69
C ARG A 478 -4.68 -0.22 48.69
N ASN A 479 -4.75 -1.52 48.42
CA ASN A 479 -4.17 -2.53 49.31
C ASN A 479 -2.63 -2.46 49.37
N LYS A 480 -1.97 -1.97 48.31
CA LYS A 480 -0.53 -1.71 48.30
C LYS A 480 -0.17 -0.40 49.00
N ASN A 481 -1.01 0.63 48.87
CA ASN A 481 -0.78 1.95 49.43
C ASN A 481 -2.07 2.54 50.04
N ILE A 482 -2.09 2.67 51.36
CA ILE A 482 -3.25 3.15 52.13
C ILE A 482 -3.60 4.61 51.76
N GLU A 483 -2.66 5.41 51.25
CA GLU A 483 -2.93 6.77 50.79
C GLU A 483 -3.67 6.82 49.44
N PHE A 484 -3.74 5.71 48.71
CA PHE A 484 -4.45 5.62 47.44
C PHE A 484 -5.97 5.56 47.68
N ASP A 485 -6.66 6.66 47.37
CA ASP A 485 -8.10 6.79 47.50
C ASP A 485 -8.80 6.38 46.18
N GLU A 486 -9.42 5.19 46.18
CA GLU A 486 -10.14 4.64 45.03
C GLU A 486 -11.13 5.64 44.41
N PHE A 487 -11.87 6.37 45.25
CA PHE A 487 -12.89 7.31 44.79
C PHE A 487 -12.26 8.52 44.09
N LYS A 488 -11.19 9.10 44.65
CA LYS A 488 -10.50 10.25 44.03
C LYS A 488 -9.88 9.86 42.70
N PHE A 489 -9.17 8.73 42.66
CA PHE A 489 -8.49 8.25 41.46
C PHE A 489 -9.46 7.91 40.34
N PHE A 490 -10.59 7.27 40.68
CA PHE A 490 -11.65 7.02 39.73
C PHE A 490 -12.22 8.33 39.15
N ASN A 491 -12.38 9.38 39.95
CA ASN A 491 -12.83 10.69 39.47
C ASN A 491 -11.81 11.38 38.57
N TYR A 492 -10.51 11.32 38.88
CA TYR A 492 -9.47 11.82 37.99
C TYR A 492 -9.50 11.09 36.64
N LEU A 493 -9.55 9.75 36.66
CA LEU A 493 -9.59 8.93 35.45
C LEU A 493 -10.81 9.20 34.59
N SER A 494 -12.02 9.30 35.18
CA SER A 494 -13.23 9.67 34.44
C SER A 494 -13.09 11.02 33.74
N ALA A 495 -12.56 12.04 34.44
CA ALA A 495 -12.35 13.37 33.87
C ALA A 495 -11.32 13.36 32.72
N ILE A 496 -10.21 12.62 32.90
CA ILE A 496 -9.20 12.43 31.85
C ILE A 496 -9.83 11.73 30.64
N GLY A 497 -10.58 10.65 30.85
CA GLY A 497 -11.22 9.87 29.79
C GLY A 497 -12.18 10.71 28.94
N ILE A 498 -13.15 11.38 29.57
CA ILE A 498 -14.13 12.20 28.85
C ILE A 498 -13.48 13.39 28.14
N ARG A 499 -12.57 14.11 28.82
CA ARG A 499 -11.94 15.30 28.25
C ARG A 499 -11.07 14.97 27.06
N THR A 500 -10.22 13.95 27.18
CA THR A 500 -9.37 13.50 26.07
C THR A 500 -10.19 12.98 24.89
N ARG A 501 -11.35 12.34 25.12
CA ARG A 501 -12.22 11.91 24.03
C ARG A 501 -12.92 13.07 23.33
N ILE A 502 -13.43 14.05 24.08
CA ILE A 502 -14.01 15.29 23.51
C ILE A 502 -12.97 16.04 22.67
N ASP A 503 -11.75 16.15 23.20
CA ASP A 503 -10.64 16.87 22.56
C ASP A 503 -9.95 16.03 21.45
N LYS A 504 -10.42 14.79 21.20
CA LYS A 504 -9.88 13.85 20.20
C LYS A 504 -8.38 13.57 20.37
N ARG A 505 -7.94 13.43 21.63
CA ARG A 505 -6.55 13.15 22.03
C ARG A 505 -6.39 11.70 22.44
N VAL A 506 -5.49 10.98 21.78
CA VAL A 506 -5.05 9.63 22.20
C VAL A 506 -3.81 9.69 23.08
N SER A 507 -2.91 10.64 22.79
CA SER A 507 -1.78 11.03 23.66
C SER A 507 -1.82 12.53 23.96
N PHE A 508 -1.27 12.90 25.11
CA PHE A 508 -1.30 14.25 25.68
C PHE A 508 -0.10 14.53 26.58
N ASP A 509 0.30 15.79 26.70
CA ASP A 509 1.44 16.19 27.54
C ASP A 509 1.07 16.29 29.03
N MET A 510 2.10 16.42 29.87
CA MET A 510 1.95 16.51 31.32
C MET A 510 1.21 17.77 31.77
N LEU A 511 1.33 18.89 31.04
CA LEU A 511 0.63 20.14 31.40
C LEU A 511 -0.88 19.98 31.22
N TYR A 512 -1.30 19.39 30.11
CA TYR A 512 -2.69 19.06 29.86
C TYR A 512 -3.25 18.12 30.93
N LEU A 513 -2.51 17.07 31.30
CA LEU A 513 -2.95 16.13 32.33
C LEU A 513 -3.11 16.80 33.69
N VAL A 514 -2.16 17.65 34.08
CA VAL A 514 -2.21 18.41 35.34
C VAL A 514 -3.41 19.36 35.35
N ASP A 515 -3.70 20.06 34.25
CA ASP A 515 -4.88 20.95 34.14
C ASP A 515 -6.20 20.18 34.36
N VAL A 516 -6.31 18.99 33.77
CA VAL A 516 -7.49 18.14 33.98
C VAL A 516 -7.58 17.67 35.44
N ILE A 517 -6.47 17.21 36.03
CA ILE A 517 -6.42 16.79 37.44
C ILE A 517 -6.78 17.96 38.35
N ASP A 518 -6.29 19.16 38.07
CA ASP A 518 -6.57 20.38 38.83
C ASP A 518 -8.06 20.73 38.85
N SER A 519 -8.73 20.61 37.70
CA SER A 519 -10.17 20.88 37.61
C SER A 519 -11.02 19.99 38.53
N VAL A 520 -10.55 18.76 38.79
CA VAL A 520 -11.19 17.79 39.69
C VAL A 520 -10.71 17.99 41.12
N ALA A 521 -9.41 18.17 41.33
CA ALA A 521 -8.79 18.36 42.63
C ALA A 521 -9.34 19.61 43.34
N ALA A 522 -9.60 20.69 42.60
CA ALA A 522 -10.24 21.89 43.15
C ALA A 522 -11.59 21.61 43.85
N LYS A 523 -12.30 20.54 43.45
CA LYS A 523 -13.60 20.15 44.03
C LYS A 523 -13.46 19.07 45.11
N LEU A 524 -12.50 18.15 44.96
CA LEU A 524 -12.34 17.00 45.86
C LEU A 524 -11.34 17.27 46.98
N GLU A 525 -10.16 17.82 46.65
CA GLU A 525 -9.06 18.08 47.59
C GLU A 525 -8.06 19.07 46.95
N PRO A 526 -8.19 20.39 47.22
CA PRO A 526 -7.34 21.40 46.57
C PRO A 526 -5.84 21.25 46.83
N ALA A 527 -5.47 20.60 47.95
CA ALA A 527 -4.09 20.38 48.38
C ALA A 527 -3.41 19.14 47.72
N THR A 528 -4.11 18.41 46.84
CA THR A 528 -3.57 17.20 46.18
C THR A 528 -2.22 17.45 45.51
N ASP A 529 -1.23 16.58 45.70
CA ASP A 529 -0.02 16.62 44.88
C ASP A 529 -0.29 15.99 43.50
N ARG A 530 -0.29 16.82 42.46
CA ARG A 530 -0.68 16.41 41.10
C ARG A 530 0.36 15.48 40.49
N LEU A 531 1.65 15.72 40.73
CA LEU A 531 2.71 14.86 40.20
C LEU A 531 2.65 13.48 40.86
N LYS A 532 2.31 13.45 42.15
CA LYS A 532 2.06 12.19 42.88
C LYS A 532 0.85 11.42 42.33
N VAL A 533 -0.24 12.12 41.97
CA VAL A 533 -1.40 11.49 41.31
C VAL A 533 -1.00 10.88 39.96
N VAL A 534 -0.27 11.64 39.13
CA VAL A 534 0.19 11.13 37.83
C VAL A 534 1.08 9.90 38.01
N ALA A 535 2.03 9.93 38.95
CA ALA A 535 2.90 8.79 39.25
C ALA A 535 2.07 7.55 39.64
N TRP A 536 1.08 7.68 40.51
CA TRP A 536 0.23 6.54 40.90
C TRP A 536 -0.65 6.01 39.76
N LEU A 537 -1.13 6.87 38.86
CA LEU A 537 -1.88 6.42 37.67
C LEU A 537 -1.02 5.62 36.70
N VAL A 538 0.26 5.99 36.58
CA VAL A 538 1.26 5.25 35.79
C VAL A 538 1.64 3.95 36.49
N ASP A 539 1.92 3.98 37.79
CA ASP A 539 2.26 2.79 38.60
C ASP A 539 1.11 1.76 38.65
N ALA A 540 -0.14 2.23 38.65
CA ALA A 540 -1.33 1.39 38.57
C ALA A 540 -1.47 0.67 37.20
N GLY A 541 -0.72 1.09 36.19
CA GLY A 541 -0.79 0.57 34.82
C GLY A 541 -2.02 1.07 34.05
N LEU A 542 -2.68 2.14 34.49
CA LEU A 542 -3.85 2.72 33.82
C LEU A 542 -3.45 3.78 32.79
N LEU A 543 -2.36 4.50 33.07
CA LEU A 543 -1.67 5.38 32.13
C LEU A 543 -0.27 4.84 31.84
N VAL A 544 0.28 5.23 30.69
CA VAL A 544 1.67 4.99 30.32
C VAL A 544 2.31 6.31 29.89
N GLN A 545 3.58 6.50 30.24
CA GLN A 545 4.38 7.66 29.87
C GLN A 545 5.55 7.22 28.98
N ASN A 546 5.62 7.77 27.77
CA ASN A 546 6.72 7.58 26.81
C ASN A 546 7.33 8.95 26.49
N ASP A 547 8.66 9.09 26.62
CA ASP A 547 9.42 10.33 26.47
C ASP A 547 8.84 11.52 27.26
N LYS A 548 7.83 12.20 26.69
CA LYS A 548 7.13 13.38 27.24
C LYS A 548 5.60 13.35 27.04
N GLN A 549 5.06 12.29 26.47
CA GLN A 549 3.64 12.12 26.24
C GLN A 549 3.07 11.05 27.18
N LEU A 550 1.85 11.27 27.63
CA LEU A 550 1.05 10.32 28.39
C LEU A 550 -0.13 9.84 27.54
N SER A 551 -0.58 8.63 27.80
CA SER A 551 -1.78 8.05 27.20
C SER A 551 -2.38 7.00 28.13
N PHE A 552 -3.63 6.62 27.89
CA PHE A 552 -4.16 5.42 28.51
C PHE A 552 -3.40 4.20 28.00
N THR A 553 -3.15 3.23 28.89
CA THR A 553 -2.46 1.98 28.54
C THR A 553 -3.18 1.26 27.38
N HIS A 554 -4.51 1.28 27.40
CA HIS A 554 -5.35 0.80 26.31
C HIS A 554 -6.42 1.84 25.94
N GLU A 555 -6.72 1.98 24.65
CA GLU A 555 -7.80 2.88 24.19
C GLU A 555 -9.16 2.49 24.79
N LEU A 556 -9.39 1.21 25.07
CA LEU A 556 -10.61 0.75 25.74
C LEU A 556 -10.74 1.31 27.17
N TYR A 557 -9.63 1.58 27.87
CA TYR A 557 -9.68 2.27 29.17
C TYR A 557 -10.12 3.71 29.01
N GLN A 558 -9.60 4.41 27.99
CA GLN A 558 -10.05 5.75 27.65
C GLN A 558 -11.56 5.75 27.33
N GLU A 559 -12.02 4.82 26.48
CA GLU A 559 -13.42 4.69 26.08
C GLU A 559 -14.33 4.36 27.29
N TYR A 560 -13.86 3.52 28.22
CA TYR A 560 -14.55 3.22 29.48
C TYR A 560 -14.64 4.44 30.40
N PHE A 561 -13.53 5.14 30.64
CA PHE A 561 -13.54 6.32 31.51
C PHE A 561 -14.27 7.50 30.87
N ALA A 562 -14.33 7.58 29.53
CA ALA A 562 -15.21 8.50 28.84
C ALA A 562 -16.69 8.18 29.11
N ALA A 563 -17.08 6.90 29.09
CA ALA A 563 -18.43 6.47 29.46
C ALA A 563 -18.78 6.78 30.93
N GLU A 564 -17.87 6.55 31.87
CA GLU A 564 -18.03 6.93 33.28
C GLU A 564 -18.10 8.45 33.46
N GLY A 565 -17.34 9.21 32.67
CA GLY A 565 -17.45 10.67 32.64
C GLY A 565 -18.83 11.14 32.16
N LEU A 566 -19.42 10.48 31.16
CA LEU A 566 -20.78 10.79 30.68
C LEU A 566 -21.83 10.61 31.79
N LEU A 567 -21.69 9.57 32.62
CA LEU A 567 -22.58 9.35 33.78
C LEU A 567 -22.49 10.48 34.81
N LYS A 568 -21.31 11.09 34.97
CA LYS A 568 -21.06 12.13 35.99
C LYS A 568 -21.43 13.54 35.52
N GLU A 569 -21.14 13.88 34.27
CA GLU A 569 -21.30 15.27 33.77
C GLU A 569 -22.76 15.68 33.53
N SER A 570 -23.73 14.75 33.61
CA SER A 570 -25.16 15.02 33.37
C SER A 570 -25.39 15.88 32.12
N LEU A 571 -24.87 15.42 30.97
CA LEU A 571 -24.98 16.14 29.71
C LEU A 571 -26.45 16.40 29.34
N SER A 572 -26.71 17.53 28.67
CA SER A 572 -28.02 17.78 28.09
C SER A 572 -28.38 16.66 27.10
N GLN A 573 -29.66 16.31 27.01
CA GLN A 573 -30.12 15.30 26.03
C GLN A 573 -29.70 15.64 24.60
N SER A 574 -29.67 16.93 24.24
CA SER A 574 -29.19 17.39 22.93
C SER A 574 -27.72 17.04 22.68
N LYS A 575 -26.86 17.17 23.69
CA LYS A 575 -25.44 16.83 23.55
C LYS A 575 -25.25 15.33 23.45
N LEU A 576 -25.97 14.55 24.24
CA LEU A 576 -25.92 13.10 24.16
C LEU A 576 -26.32 12.60 22.76
N GLN A 577 -27.37 13.16 22.16
CA GLN A 577 -27.78 12.84 20.79
C GLN A 577 -26.72 13.20 19.74
N GLU A 578 -25.97 14.29 19.93
CA GLU A 578 -24.83 14.63 19.06
C GLU A 578 -23.75 13.54 19.13
N LEU A 579 -23.47 13.03 20.33
CA LEU A 579 -22.50 11.95 20.54
C LEU A 579 -23.01 10.62 19.96
N GLU A 580 -24.30 10.29 20.12
CA GLU A 580 -24.96 9.10 19.55
C GLU A 580 -24.77 8.99 18.02
N ASN A 581 -24.57 10.13 17.34
CA ASN A 581 -24.38 10.18 15.89
C ASN A 581 -22.91 10.31 15.45
N SER A 582 -21.97 10.28 16.40
CA SER A 582 -20.54 10.42 16.13
C SER A 582 -19.83 9.07 16.15
N SER A 583 -19.10 8.72 15.09
CA SER A 583 -18.36 7.44 15.02
C SER A 583 -17.29 7.32 16.11
N ASP A 584 -16.71 8.44 16.55
CA ASP A 584 -15.71 8.46 17.63
C ASP A 584 -16.36 8.15 19.00
N TRP A 585 -17.68 8.19 19.13
CA TRP A 585 -18.39 7.96 20.39
C TRP A 585 -19.16 6.64 20.43
N GLU A 586 -19.14 5.86 19.35
CA GLU A 586 -19.82 4.57 19.29
C GLU A 586 -19.43 3.64 20.45
N GLN A 587 -18.13 3.37 20.62
CA GLN A 587 -17.66 2.45 21.68
C GLN A 587 -17.88 3.00 23.10
N PRO A 588 -17.61 4.30 23.41
CA PRO A 588 -18.03 4.91 24.67
C PRO A 588 -19.53 4.79 24.96
N ILE A 589 -20.41 4.95 23.97
CA ILE A 589 -21.87 4.84 24.17
C ILE A 589 -22.30 3.39 24.38
N ILE A 590 -21.68 2.43 23.70
CA ILE A 590 -21.90 1.00 23.97
C ILE A 590 -21.55 0.69 25.43
N LEU A 591 -20.42 1.19 25.95
CA LEU A 591 -20.04 0.99 27.36
C LEU A 591 -21.00 1.71 28.31
N TYR A 592 -21.32 2.97 28.03
CA TYR A 592 -22.27 3.78 28.78
C TYR A 592 -23.63 3.09 28.92
N SER A 593 -24.14 2.49 27.84
CA SER A 593 -25.41 1.76 27.83
C SER A 593 -25.47 0.62 28.85
N GLY A 594 -24.33 0.02 29.17
CA GLY A 594 -24.21 -1.04 30.17
C GLY A 594 -23.98 -0.55 31.59
N LEU A 595 -23.59 0.71 31.77
CA LEU A 595 -23.23 1.32 33.06
C LEU A 595 -24.36 2.17 33.67
N VAL A 596 -25.31 2.63 32.85
CA VAL A 596 -26.50 3.34 33.34
C VAL A 596 -27.33 2.47 34.29
N PRO A 597 -28.09 3.07 35.24
CA PRO A 597 -28.91 2.32 36.20
C PRO A 597 -29.95 1.38 35.57
N ASN A 598 -30.47 1.74 34.39
CA ASN A 598 -31.43 0.91 33.65
C ASN A 598 -31.00 0.75 32.19
N PRO A 599 -30.15 -0.25 31.87
CA PRO A 599 -29.65 -0.51 30.52
C PRO A 599 -30.77 -0.76 29.51
N SER A 600 -31.75 -1.62 29.83
CA SER A 600 -32.83 -1.94 28.91
C SER A 600 -33.68 -0.72 28.56
N ALA A 601 -34.00 0.14 29.54
CA ALA A 601 -34.71 1.39 29.27
C ALA A 601 -33.89 2.34 28.38
N PHE A 602 -32.60 2.52 28.66
CA PHE A 602 -31.74 3.37 27.83
C PHE A 602 -31.62 2.86 26.40
N ILE A 603 -31.41 1.54 26.20
CA ILE A 603 -31.30 0.94 24.87
C ILE A 603 -32.65 1.03 24.14
N SER A 604 -33.77 0.85 24.84
CA SER A 604 -35.12 1.06 24.31
C SER A 604 -35.28 2.50 23.80
N ASP A 605 -34.98 3.50 24.62
CA ASP A 605 -35.08 4.92 24.25
C ASP A 605 -34.13 5.27 23.10
N LEU A 606 -32.91 4.72 23.12
CA LEU A 606 -31.92 4.90 22.06
C LEU A 606 -32.43 4.31 20.74
N SER A 607 -33.14 3.18 20.77
CA SER A 607 -33.64 2.52 19.56
C SER A 607 -34.65 3.36 18.77
N GLU A 608 -35.34 4.29 19.44
CA GLU A 608 -36.22 5.25 18.76
C GLU A 608 -35.43 6.25 17.91
N ARG A 609 -34.27 6.71 18.41
CA ARG A 609 -33.45 7.76 17.80
C ARG A 609 -32.36 7.22 16.88
N ASN A 610 -31.69 6.15 17.29
CA ASN A 610 -30.59 5.50 16.59
C ASN A 610 -30.68 3.96 16.75
N PRO A 611 -31.48 3.29 15.90
CA PRO A 611 -31.71 1.85 16.01
C PRO A 611 -30.45 1.01 15.75
N ILE A 612 -29.49 1.51 14.97
CA ILE A 612 -28.22 0.80 14.69
C ILE A 612 -27.36 0.74 15.95
N LEU A 613 -27.17 1.89 16.62
CA LEU A 613 -26.37 1.94 17.84
C LEU A 613 -27.05 1.16 18.97
N ALA A 614 -28.39 1.19 19.06
CA ALA A 614 -29.14 0.40 20.03
C ALA A 614 -28.93 -1.11 19.85
N ILE A 615 -28.88 -1.62 18.61
CA ILE A 615 -28.56 -3.02 18.34
C ILE A 615 -27.14 -3.35 18.79
N LYS A 616 -26.15 -2.49 18.50
CA LYS A 616 -24.77 -2.70 18.97
C LYS A 616 -24.71 -2.75 20.50
N CYS A 617 -25.46 -1.90 21.20
CA CYS A 617 -25.57 -1.96 22.66
C CYS A 617 -26.17 -3.30 23.12
N TYR A 618 -27.23 -3.77 22.47
CA TYR A 618 -27.89 -5.06 22.77
C TYR A 618 -27.03 -6.30 22.42
N GLU A 619 -26.21 -6.24 21.37
CA GLU A 619 -25.22 -7.27 21.02
C GLU A 619 -24.12 -7.38 22.11
N ASN A 620 -23.89 -6.30 22.86
CA ASN A 620 -22.93 -6.25 23.96
C ASN A 620 -23.50 -6.58 25.35
N THR A 621 -24.74 -7.09 25.41
CA THR A 621 -25.33 -7.69 26.63
C THR A 621 -25.03 -9.18 26.71
N VAL A 622 -25.00 -9.74 27.92
CA VAL A 622 -24.85 -11.19 28.13
C VAL A 622 -26.21 -11.88 28.21
N VAL A 623 -27.18 -11.20 28.84
CA VAL A 623 -28.56 -11.71 28.94
C VAL A 623 -29.32 -11.38 27.66
N ASP A 624 -30.04 -12.37 27.15
CA ASP A 624 -30.98 -12.18 26.05
C ASP A 624 -32.33 -11.70 26.58
N ASP A 625 -32.53 -10.38 26.54
CA ASP A 625 -33.80 -9.74 26.89
C ASP A 625 -34.72 -9.74 25.66
N ALA A 626 -35.62 -10.73 25.61
CA ALA A 626 -36.56 -10.90 24.50
C ALA A 626 -37.54 -9.71 24.37
N GLN A 627 -37.89 -9.06 25.48
CA GLN A 627 -38.77 -7.89 25.47
C GLN A 627 -38.05 -6.70 24.87
N LEU A 628 -36.81 -6.43 25.29
CA LEU A 628 -35.98 -5.39 24.69
C LEU A 628 -35.73 -5.65 23.21
N ARG A 629 -35.41 -6.89 22.81
CA ARG A 629 -35.25 -7.27 21.40
C ARG A 629 -36.50 -6.94 20.60
N SER A 630 -37.68 -7.30 21.12
CA SER A 630 -38.97 -7.00 20.49
C SER A 630 -39.21 -5.49 20.34
N THR A 631 -38.87 -4.69 21.37
CA THR A 631 -38.95 -3.23 21.30
C THR A 631 -38.03 -2.64 20.24
N ILE A 632 -36.77 -3.08 20.18
CA ILE A 632 -35.81 -2.64 19.15
C ILE A 632 -36.35 -2.99 17.75
N ILE A 633 -36.90 -4.18 17.56
CA ILE A 633 -37.51 -4.61 16.30
C ILE A 633 -38.70 -3.72 15.95
N SER A 634 -39.60 -3.47 16.90
CA SER A 634 -40.78 -2.61 16.70
C SER A 634 -40.39 -1.19 16.29
N ASN A 635 -39.40 -0.61 16.97
CA ASN A 635 -38.88 0.72 16.65
C ASN A 635 -38.14 0.75 15.31
N ALA A 636 -37.33 -0.27 15.00
CA ALA A 636 -36.66 -0.39 13.72
C ALA A 636 -37.68 -0.52 12.56
N PHE A 637 -38.75 -1.29 12.75
CA PHE A 637 -39.86 -1.45 11.80
C PHE A 637 -40.69 -0.17 11.63
N LYS A 638 -40.97 0.53 12.73
CA LYS A 638 -41.61 1.85 12.68
C LYS A 638 -40.75 2.84 11.91
N ASN A 639 -39.45 2.87 12.19
CA ASN A 639 -38.49 3.76 11.52
C ASN A 639 -38.36 3.42 10.04
N SER A 640 -38.31 2.13 9.66
CA SER A 640 -38.27 1.72 8.26
C SER A 640 -39.49 2.16 7.45
N GLY A 641 -40.66 2.31 8.09
CA GLY A 641 -41.87 2.85 7.47
C GLY A 641 -41.90 4.38 7.31
N GLN A 642 -40.98 5.14 7.92
CA GLN A 642 -40.93 6.60 7.85
C GLN A 642 -40.24 7.11 6.58
N VAL A 643 -40.74 6.68 5.42
CA VAL A 643 -40.16 6.95 4.09
C VAL A 643 -40.00 8.43 3.73
N GLN A 644 -40.71 9.34 4.41
CA GLN A 644 -40.53 10.80 4.27
C GLN A 644 -39.17 11.29 4.82
N GLN A 645 -38.53 10.51 5.71
CA GLN A 645 -37.23 10.79 6.32
C GLN A 645 -36.23 9.67 5.94
N ILE A 646 -35.54 9.85 4.81
CA ILE A 646 -34.68 8.82 4.18
C ILE A 646 -33.67 8.21 5.15
N GLN A 647 -33.01 9.02 5.98
CA GLN A 647 -31.99 8.54 6.91
C GLN A 647 -32.60 7.64 7.99
N ILE A 648 -33.74 8.03 8.56
CA ILE A 648 -34.45 7.24 9.58
C ILE A 648 -34.94 5.90 9.00
N ALA A 649 -35.53 5.94 7.79
CA ALA A 649 -35.97 4.73 7.10
C ALA A 649 -34.81 3.79 6.77
N SER A 650 -33.70 4.35 6.31
CA SER A 650 -32.47 3.60 6.04
C SER A 650 -31.91 2.94 7.31
N ASP A 651 -31.85 3.68 8.42
CA ASP A 651 -31.28 3.15 9.66
C ASP A 651 -32.17 2.06 10.28
N GLY A 652 -33.51 2.21 10.18
CA GLY A 652 -34.46 1.17 10.56
C GLY A 652 -34.30 -0.13 9.74
N LEU A 653 -34.13 -0.01 8.41
CA LEU A 653 -33.92 -1.17 7.55
C LEU A 653 -32.57 -1.87 7.82
N MET A 654 -31.50 -1.12 8.08
CA MET A 654 -30.22 -1.71 8.49
C MET A 654 -30.31 -2.44 9.82
N ALA A 655 -31.03 -1.85 10.77
CA ALA A 655 -31.26 -2.44 12.07
C ALA A 655 -31.98 -3.80 11.95
N LEU A 656 -33.08 -3.86 11.21
CA LEU A 656 -33.79 -5.13 10.93
C LEU A 656 -32.89 -6.16 10.24
N THR A 657 -32.01 -5.69 9.35
CA THR A 657 -31.06 -6.56 8.63
C THR A 657 -30.07 -7.20 9.60
N ARG A 658 -29.43 -6.43 10.50
CA ARG A 658 -28.50 -6.98 11.52
C ARG A 658 -29.20 -7.97 12.45
N LEU A 659 -30.49 -7.76 12.71
CA LEU A 659 -31.31 -8.66 13.53
C LEU A 659 -31.81 -9.90 12.78
N GLY A 660 -31.58 -9.99 11.45
CA GLY A 660 -32.04 -11.09 10.60
C GLY A 660 -33.53 -11.09 10.28
N GLU A 661 -34.23 -9.98 10.53
CA GLU A 661 -35.70 -9.87 10.41
C GLU A 661 -36.15 -9.50 8.98
N PHE A 662 -35.79 -10.33 8.00
CA PHE A 662 -36.04 -10.08 6.58
C PHE A 662 -37.53 -10.06 6.19
N SER A 663 -38.38 -10.78 6.92
CA SER A 663 -39.84 -10.78 6.73
C SER A 663 -40.43 -9.39 6.99
N LEU A 664 -40.00 -8.73 8.07
CA LEU A 664 -40.44 -7.39 8.46
C LEU A 664 -39.91 -6.32 7.50
N ILE A 665 -38.72 -6.50 6.95
CA ILE A 665 -38.21 -5.65 5.86
C ILE A 665 -39.17 -5.68 4.67
N ASN A 666 -39.62 -6.87 4.28
CA ASN A 666 -40.55 -7.03 3.17
C ASN A 666 -41.89 -6.33 3.45
N GLU A 667 -42.47 -6.57 4.63
CA GLU A 667 -43.74 -5.94 5.05
C GLU A 667 -43.65 -4.40 5.11
N SER A 668 -42.56 -3.86 5.65
CA SER A 668 -42.35 -2.41 5.76
C SER A 668 -42.25 -1.74 4.38
N LEU A 669 -41.55 -2.38 3.44
CA LEU A 669 -41.42 -1.87 2.09
C LEU A 669 -42.74 -2.00 1.29
N GLU A 670 -43.47 -3.12 1.40
CA GLU A 670 -44.76 -3.33 0.73
C GLU A 670 -45.83 -2.31 1.20
N SER A 671 -45.97 -2.12 2.51
CA SER A 671 -46.91 -1.15 3.09
C SER A 671 -46.58 0.29 2.69
N SER A 672 -45.29 0.62 2.57
CA SER A 672 -44.84 1.93 2.11
C SER A 672 -45.25 2.21 0.66
N VAL A 673 -45.17 1.21 -0.22
CA VAL A 673 -45.60 1.32 -1.63
C VAL A 673 -47.11 1.51 -1.74
N LEU A 674 -47.91 0.76 -0.98
CA LEU A 674 -49.38 0.82 -1.01
C LEU A 674 -49.93 2.20 -0.61
N ASN A 675 -49.31 2.84 0.39
CA ASN A 675 -49.88 4.04 1.01
C ASN A 675 -49.47 5.37 0.31
N HIS A 676 -48.47 5.37 -0.58
CA HIS A 676 -47.84 6.63 -1.03
C HIS A 676 -47.29 6.61 -2.50
N GLY A 677 -47.98 5.91 -3.39
CA GLY A 677 -47.53 5.39 -4.70
C GLY A 677 -46.55 6.22 -5.58
N GLU A 678 -46.65 7.54 -5.72
CA GLU A 678 -45.72 8.31 -6.59
C GLU A 678 -44.54 8.98 -5.85
N ILE A 679 -44.77 9.53 -4.66
CA ILE A 679 -43.74 10.24 -3.88
C ILE A 679 -42.79 9.22 -3.23
N VAL A 680 -43.32 8.10 -2.76
CA VAL A 680 -42.55 7.06 -2.09
C VAL A 680 -41.77 6.20 -3.07
N PHE A 681 -42.16 6.13 -4.34
CA PHE A 681 -41.34 5.46 -5.34
C PHE A 681 -39.96 6.14 -5.51
N ARG A 682 -39.91 7.49 -5.53
CA ARG A 682 -38.64 8.23 -5.57
C ARG A 682 -37.84 8.09 -4.27
N LEU A 683 -38.51 8.14 -3.12
CA LEU A 683 -37.88 8.00 -1.81
C LEU A 683 -37.33 6.59 -1.58
N LEU A 684 -38.07 5.54 -1.95
CA LEU A 684 -37.63 4.15 -1.92
C LEU A 684 -36.45 3.92 -2.87
N GLY A 685 -36.43 4.55 -4.04
CA GLY A 685 -35.26 4.52 -4.92
C GLY A 685 -34.01 5.14 -4.29
N GLN A 686 -34.17 6.19 -3.46
CA GLN A 686 -33.08 6.82 -2.71
C GLN A 686 -32.66 6.00 -1.49
N ILE A 687 -33.62 5.42 -0.76
CA ILE A 687 -33.38 4.50 0.36
C ILE A 687 -32.65 3.26 -0.13
N ALA A 688 -33.14 2.60 -1.19
CA ALA A 688 -32.48 1.48 -1.84
C ALA A 688 -31.08 1.86 -2.32
N ALA A 689 -30.89 3.05 -2.89
CA ALA A 689 -29.56 3.54 -3.29
C ALA A 689 -28.60 3.70 -2.11
N VAL A 690 -29.07 4.21 -0.97
CA VAL A 690 -28.29 4.40 0.26
C VAL A 690 -27.98 3.05 0.91
N LEU A 691 -28.97 2.17 1.02
CA LEU A 691 -28.84 0.84 1.63
C LEU A 691 -27.96 -0.07 0.80
N VAL A 692 -28.15 -0.09 -0.53
CA VAL A 692 -27.24 -0.79 -1.44
C VAL A 692 -25.82 -0.29 -1.26
N LYS A 693 -25.53 0.90 -0.71
CA LYS A 693 -24.16 1.33 -0.37
C LYS A 693 -23.70 0.95 1.04
N ARG A 694 -24.61 0.97 2.02
CA ARG A 694 -24.27 0.96 3.45
C ARG A 694 -24.55 -0.37 4.18
N ILE A 695 -25.44 -1.21 3.66
CA ILE A 695 -25.76 -2.51 4.28
C ILE A 695 -24.51 -3.40 4.28
N ASP A 696 -24.37 -4.25 5.29
CA ASP A 696 -23.32 -5.26 5.30
C ASP A 696 -23.47 -6.16 4.06
N PHE A 697 -22.35 -6.50 3.40
CA PHE A 697 -22.39 -7.25 2.15
C PHE A 697 -22.98 -8.66 2.36
N ASN A 698 -22.85 -9.23 3.56
CA ASN A 698 -23.41 -10.53 3.94
C ASN A 698 -24.93 -10.59 3.79
N TYR A 699 -25.62 -9.45 3.89
CA TYR A 699 -27.07 -9.37 3.80
C TYR A 699 -27.56 -8.66 2.51
N LEU A 700 -26.64 -8.20 1.66
CA LEU A 700 -26.95 -7.36 0.51
C LEU A 700 -27.77 -8.11 -0.55
N VAL A 701 -27.45 -9.39 -0.81
CA VAL A 701 -28.16 -10.20 -1.81
C VAL A 701 -29.62 -10.38 -1.43
N ASP A 702 -29.91 -10.73 -0.18
CA ASP A 702 -31.27 -10.95 0.28
C ASP A 702 -32.06 -9.65 0.34
N PHE A 703 -31.42 -8.55 0.73
CA PHE A 703 -32.03 -7.23 0.61
C PHE A 703 -32.39 -6.88 -0.85
N ILE A 704 -31.47 -7.09 -1.81
CA ILE A 704 -31.74 -6.82 -3.22
C ILE A 704 -32.88 -7.70 -3.75
N LYS A 705 -32.94 -8.98 -3.37
CA LYS A 705 -34.06 -9.88 -3.72
C LYS A 705 -35.41 -9.26 -3.32
N ILE A 706 -35.49 -8.76 -2.08
CA ILE A 706 -36.71 -8.13 -1.55
C ILE A 706 -37.07 -6.88 -2.37
N VAL A 707 -36.11 -5.98 -2.59
CA VAL A 707 -36.35 -4.73 -3.34
C VAL A 707 -36.85 -5.03 -4.77
N LEU A 708 -36.25 -6.00 -5.45
CA LEU A 708 -36.62 -6.36 -6.82
C LEU A 708 -37.95 -7.08 -6.93
N ARG A 709 -38.35 -7.84 -5.90
CA ARG A 709 -39.69 -8.44 -5.81
C ARG A 709 -40.77 -7.37 -5.75
N ILE A 710 -40.50 -6.28 -5.03
CA ILE A 710 -41.44 -5.17 -4.86
C ILE A 710 -41.57 -4.35 -6.15
N ASN A 711 -40.43 -3.95 -6.74
CA ASN A 711 -40.47 -3.26 -8.03
C ASN A 711 -39.16 -3.40 -8.82
N GLN A 712 -39.28 -4.01 -10.00
CA GLN A 712 -38.16 -4.27 -10.90
C GLN A 712 -37.58 -2.99 -11.52
N SER A 713 -38.30 -1.87 -11.56
CA SER A 713 -37.78 -0.61 -12.11
C SER A 713 -36.64 0.00 -11.28
N PHE A 714 -36.34 -0.53 -10.08
CA PHE A 714 -35.13 -0.20 -9.32
C PHE A 714 -33.86 -0.88 -9.86
N LEU A 715 -33.97 -1.88 -10.73
CA LEU A 715 -32.83 -2.60 -11.33
C LEU A 715 -31.71 -1.64 -11.80
N PRO A 716 -31.97 -0.57 -12.59
CA PRO A 716 -30.91 0.32 -13.05
C PRO A 716 -30.26 1.12 -11.91
N SER A 717 -31.03 1.49 -10.89
CA SER A 717 -30.53 2.21 -9.69
C SER A 717 -29.66 1.29 -8.84
N ILE A 718 -30.08 0.04 -8.63
CA ILE A 718 -29.29 -0.96 -7.88
C ILE A 718 -27.97 -1.19 -8.60
N VAL A 719 -27.99 -1.49 -9.90
CA VAL A 719 -26.76 -1.65 -10.70
C VAL A 719 -25.86 -0.41 -10.60
N ARG A 720 -26.44 0.81 -10.64
CA ARG A 720 -25.69 2.07 -10.49
C ARG A 720 -25.07 2.25 -9.09
N ASN A 721 -25.74 1.83 -8.02
CA ASN A 721 -25.24 2.00 -6.65
C ASN A 721 -24.30 0.86 -6.23
N LEU A 722 -24.42 -0.33 -6.81
CA LEU A 722 -23.40 -1.37 -6.71
C LEU A 722 -22.05 -0.87 -7.26
N GLN A 723 -22.04 0.03 -8.25
CA GLN A 723 -20.79 0.67 -8.73
C GLN A 723 -20.13 1.61 -7.72
N LYS A 724 -20.84 1.98 -6.66
CA LYS A 724 -20.32 2.86 -5.60
C LYS A 724 -19.84 2.06 -4.38
N ARG A 725 -19.95 0.73 -4.44
CA ARG A 725 -19.28 -0.17 -3.50
C ARG A 725 -17.90 -0.50 -4.02
N GLU A 726 -17.07 -0.91 -3.09
CA GLU A 726 -15.81 -1.56 -3.37
C GLU A 726 -16.10 -2.80 -4.26
N PRO A 727 -15.52 -2.88 -5.48
CA PRO A 727 -15.73 -3.98 -6.43
C PRO A 727 -15.62 -5.39 -5.83
N GLU A 728 -14.79 -5.54 -4.81
CA GLU A 728 -14.47 -6.73 -4.04
C GLU A 728 -15.69 -7.32 -3.35
N GLN A 729 -16.47 -6.46 -2.68
CA GLN A 729 -17.72 -6.84 -2.03
C GLN A 729 -18.74 -7.37 -3.04
N ILE A 730 -18.68 -6.89 -4.30
CA ILE A 730 -19.56 -7.34 -5.38
C ILE A 730 -19.12 -8.71 -5.92
N ILE A 731 -17.81 -8.99 -5.93
CA ILE A 731 -17.25 -10.27 -6.36
C ILE A 731 -17.62 -11.39 -5.39
N GLU A 732 -17.54 -11.16 -4.08
CA GLU A 732 -17.85 -12.17 -3.07
C GLU A 732 -19.31 -12.65 -3.15
N ILE A 733 -20.23 -11.73 -3.46
CA ILE A 733 -21.65 -12.03 -3.61
C ILE A 733 -22.08 -12.25 -5.07
N ARG A 734 -21.12 -12.37 -6.00
CA ARG A 734 -21.36 -12.42 -7.45
C ARG A 734 -22.40 -13.44 -7.85
N ASP A 735 -22.28 -14.66 -7.36
CA ASP A 735 -23.15 -15.77 -7.76
C ASP A 735 -24.56 -15.59 -7.17
N GLY A 736 -24.65 -15.00 -5.97
CA GLY A 736 -25.90 -14.54 -5.38
C GLY A 736 -26.56 -13.47 -6.24
N LEU A 737 -25.83 -12.42 -6.63
CA LEU A 737 -26.33 -11.37 -7.52
C LEU A 737 -26.74 -11.94 -8.88
N LEU A 738 -25.95 -12.82 -9.48
CA LEU A 738 -26.29 -13.45 -10.75
C LEU A 738 -27.61 -14.21 -10.62
N THR A 739 -27.80 -14.99 -9.55
CA THR A 739 -29.05 -15.72 -9.30
C THR A 739 -30.25 -14.78 -9.26
N VAL A 740 -30.09 -13.61 -8.62
CA VAL A 740 -31.15 -12.61 -8.47
C VAL A 740 -31.44 -11.85 -9.77
N PHE A 741 -30.40 -11.49 -10.53
CA PHE A 741 -30.53 -10.69 -11.74
C PHE A 741 -30.84 -11.51 -12.99
N ARG A 742 -30.56 -12.82 -12.99
CA ARG A 742 -30.72 -13.70 -14.16
C ARG A 742 -32.07 -13.56 -14.88
N PRO A 743 -33.23 -13.50 -14.19
CA PRO A 743 -34.53 -13.36 -14.86
C PRO A 743 -34.70 -12.04 -15.62
N TYR A 744 -33.88 -11.03 -15.31
CA TYR A 744 -34.04 -9.65 -15.78
C TYR A 744 -32.94 -9.19 -16.75
N LEU A 745 -31.80 -9.89 -16.80
CA LEU A 745 -30.62 -9.44 -17.58
C LEU A 745 -30.94 -9.19 -19.06
N PHE A 746 -31.63 -10.10 -19.73
CA PHE A 746 -31.86 -10.00 -21.19
C PHE A 746 -33.29 -9.60 -21.57
N SER A 747 -34.16 -9.42 -20.58
CA SER A 747 -35.59 -9.14 -20.76
C SER A 747 -36.01 -7.79 -20.16
N GLY A 748 -35.39 -7.37 -19.05
CA GLY A 748 -35.81 -6.21 -18.24
C GLY A 748 -34.80 -5.07 -18.15
N LEU A 749 -33.53 -5.28 -18.53
CA LEU A 749 -32.48 -4.24 -18.48
C LEU A 749 -32.11 -3.73 -19.88
N GLU A 750 -31.86 -2.42 -19.98
CA GLU A 750 -31.27 -1.85 -21.20
C GLU A 750 -29.82 -2.31 -21.35
N GLY A 751 -29.35 -2.46 -22.59
CA GLY A 751 -28.04 -3.04 -22.88
C GLY A 751 -26.87 -2.36 -22.14
N ALA A 752 -26.95 -1.05 -21.88
CA ALA A 752 -25.94 -0.33 -21.13
C ALA A 752 -25.86 -0.78 -19.66
N PHE A 753 -26.98 -1.13 -19.02
CA PHE A 753 -27.01 -1.64 -17.64
C PHE A 753 -26.62 -3.10 -17.57
N VAL A 754 -27.01 -3.90 -18.56
CA VAL A 754 -26.56 -5.30 -18.69
C VAL A 754 -25.04 -5.37 -18.79
N PHE A 755 -24.46 -4.55 -19.66
CA PHE A 755 -23.01 -4.45 -19.77
C PHE A 755 -22.35 -4.00 -18.47
N ARG A 756 -22.90 -2.97 -17.80
CA ARG A 756 -22.38 -2.52 -16.49
C ARG A 756 -22.44 -3.61 -15.44
N PHE A 757 -23.52 -4.38 -15.36
CA PHE A 757 -23.65 -5.48 -14.43
C PHE A 757 -22.52 -6.50 -14.61
N PHE A 758 -22.23 -6.92 -15.85
CA PHE A 758 -21.15 -7.86 -16.13
C PHE A 758 -19.76 -7.30 -15.85
N ILE A 759 -19.55 -6.00 -16.10
CA ILE A 759 -18.30 -5.32 -15.72
C ILE A 759 -18.11 -5.27 -14.21
N LEU A 760 -19.17 -5.00 -13.45
CA LEU A 760 -19.12 -4.91 -11.97
C LEU A 760 -18.90 -6.27 -11.32
N THR A 761 -19.52 -7.32 -11.88
CA THR A 761 -19.47 -8.67 -11.33
C THR A 761 -18.27 -9.48 -11.82
N GLY A 762 -17.52 -8.97 -12.81
CA GLY A 762 -16.41 -9.70 -13.42
C GLY A 762 -16.83 -10.97 -14.17
N ILE A 763 -18.12 -11.09 -14.55
CA ILE A 763 -18.61 -12.26 -15.30
C ILE A 763 -18.31 -12.04 -16.78
N ASP A 764 -17.44 -12.86 -17.35
CA ASP A 764 -16.96 -12.77 -18.74
C ASP A 764 -17.14 -14.07 -19.54
N ASN A 765 -17.46 -15.19 -18.88
CA ASN A 765 -17.73 -16.46 -19.55
C ASN A 765 -19.21 -16.56 -19.99
N PRO A 766 -19.49 -16.65 -21.31
CA PRO A 766 -20.86 -16.66 -21.82
C PRO A 766 -21.65 -17.91 -21.38
N SER A 767 -20.98 -18.99 -21.01
CA SER A 767 -21.61 -20.24 -20.56
C SER A 767 -22.33 -20.08 -19.21
N ILE A 768 -21.82 -19.20 -18.35
CA ILE A 768 -22.38 -18.94 -17.01
C ILE A 768 -23.75 -18.27 -17.09
N VAL A 769 -23.91 -17.36 -18.07
CA VAL A 769 -25.09 -16.48 -18.20
C VAL A 769 -26.13 -16.99 -19.19
N GLY A 770 -25.78 -17.96 -20.04
CA GLY A 770 -26.63 -18.43 -21.14
C GLY A 770 -26.21 -17.78 -22.45
N ARG A 771 -25.28 -18.44 -23.17
CA ARG A 771 -24.70 -17.91 -24.41
C ARG A 771 -25.77 -17.58 -25.46
N ALA A 772 -26.77 -18.44 -25.61
CA ALA A 772 -27.86 -18.24 -26.58
C ALA A 772 -28.66 -16.97 -26.27
N ASP A 773 -29.03 -16.74 -25.01
CA ASP A 773 -29.81 -15.57 -24.59
C ASP A 773 -29.00 -14.28 -24.78
N LEU A 774 -27.71 -14.31 -24.45
CA LEU A 774 -26.79 -13.19 -24.67
C LEU A 774 -26.65 -12.85 -26.17
N GLU A 775 -26.46 -13.86 -27.01
CA GLU A 775 -26.34 -13.71 -28.46
C GLU A 775 -27.62 -13.11 -29.06
N GLU A 776 -28.78 -13.63 -28.66
CA GLU A 776 -30.09 -13.13 -29.08
C GLU A 776 -30.33 -11.69 -28.62
N PHE A 777 -29.99 -11.37 -27.37
CA PHE A 777 -30.11 -10.02 -26.82
C PHE A 777 -29.26 -9.01 -27.60
N CYS A 778 -28.01 -9.35 -27.91
CA CYS A 778 -27.13 -8.50 -28.71
C CYS A 778 -27.68 -8.31 -30.14
N LEU A 779 -28.22 -9.36 -30.78
CA LEU A 779 -28.88 -9.24 -32.08
C LEU A 779 -30.12 -8.35 -32.02
N LYS A 780 -30.92 -8.45 -30.95
CA LYS A 780 -32.09 -7.59 -30.70
C LYS A 780 -31.67 -6.12 -30.60
N LEU A 781 -30.62 -5.82 -29.84
CA LEU A 781 -30.05 -4.46 -29.74
C LEU A 781 -29.56 -3.92 -31.10
N CYS A 782 -28.95 -4.77 -31.93
CA CYS A 782 -28.51 -4.38 -33.27
C CYS A 782 -29.68 -4.10 -34.24
N LYS A 783 -30.81 -4.79 -34.09
CA LYS A 783 -32.01 -4.65 -34.94
C LYS A 783 -32.83 -3.39 -34.64
N GLN A 784 -32.75 -2.84 -33.43
CA GLN A 784 -33.61 -1.74 -33.01
C GLN A 784 -33.39 -0.46 -33.84
N SER A 785 -34.50 0.16 -34.26
CA SER A 785 -34.56 1.36 -35.11
C SER A 785 -35.13 2.61 -34.42
N ASN A 786 -35.17 2.62 -33.07
CA ASN A 786 -35.71 3.73 -32.25
C ASN A 786 -34.74 4.94 -32.14
N GLU A 787 -35.12 6.00 -31.42
CA GLU A 787 -34.26 7.19 -31.25
C GLU A 787 -32.86 6.86 -30.67
N TYR A 788 -32.75 5.79 -29.89
CA TYR A 788 -31.54 5.30 -29.24
C TYR A 788 -30.73 4.27 -30.05
N VAL A 789 -30.98 4.10 -31.38
CA VAL A 789 -30.30 3.09 -32.23
C VAL A 789 -28.79 3.00 -31.98
N LEU A 790 -28.11 4.14 -31.90
CA LEU A 790 -26.65 4.17 -31.74
C LEU A 790 -26.21 3.65 -30.37
N GLN A 791 -26.91 4.02 -29.29
CA GLN A 791 -26.62 3.54 -27.94
C GLN A 791 -26.86 2.04 -27.80
N ASN A 792 -27.92 1.52 -28.43
CA ASN A 792 -28.22 0.09 -28.44
C ASN A 792 -27.16 -0.71 -29.21
N LYS A 793 -26.76 -0.23 -30.40
CA LYS A 793 -25.66 -0.83 -31.18
C LYS A 793 -24.32 -0.78 -30.43
N ASN A 794 -24.04 0.28 -29.67
CA ASN A 794 -22.85 0.36 -28.83
C ASN A 794 -22.89 -0.61 -27.65
N SER A 795 -24.05 -0.76 -27.01
CA SER A 795 -24.22 -1.72 -25.92
C SER A 795 -24.05 -3.16 -26.40
N ALA A 796 -24.60 -3.48 -27.58
CA ALA A 796 -24.39 -4.77 -28.23
C ALA A 796 -22.90 -5.02 -28.50
N TRP A 797 -22.19 -4.03 -29.05
CA TRP A 797 -20.74 -4.15 -29.26
C TRP A 797 -19.99 -4.41 -27.96
N ASN A 798 -20.27 -3.63 -26.92
CA ASN A 798 -19.61 -3.77 -25.63
C ASN A 798 -19.80 -5.18 -25.03
N LEU A 799 -21.00 -5.75 -25.14
CA LEU A 799 -21.31 -7.11 -24.69
C LEU A 799 -20.61 -8.18 -25.54
N ILE A 800 -20.69 -8.07 -26.87
CA ILE A 800 -20.02 -8.98 -27.81
C ILE A 800 -18.51 -9.00 -27.54
N ARG A 801 -17.92 -7.82 -27.28
CA ARG A 801 -16.51 -7.66 -26.94
C ARG A 801 -16.18 -8.29 -25.58
N HIS A 802 -16.96 -7.97 -24.56
CA HIS A 802 -16.75 -8.46 -23.18
C HIS A 802 -16.71 -9.98 -23.09
N PHE A 803 -17.63 -10.64 -23.79
CA PHE A 803 -17.75 -12.10 -23.78
C PHE A 803 -16.96 -12.81 -24.89
N GLY A 804 -16.11 -12.09 -25.65
CA GLY A 804 -15.30 -12.69 -26.71
C GLY A 804 -16.09 -13.26 -27.89
N LEU A 805 -17.36 -12.86 -28.07
CA LEU A 805 -18.23 -13.41 -29.12
C LEU A 805 -17.79 -13.01 -30.54
N TYR A 806 -16.85 -12.08 -30.68
CA TYR A 806 -16.33 -11.62 -31.96
C TYR A 806 -15.37 -12.59 -32.66
N PHE A 807 -14.93 -13.63 -31.96
CA PHE A 807 -14.20 -14.76 -32.55
C PHE A 807 -15.11 -15.81 -33.20
N ASP A 808 -16.43 -15.73 -33.01
CA ASP A 808 -17.39 -16.62 -33.67
C ASP A 808 -17.84 -16.03 -35.01
N ASP A 809 -17.22 -16.53 -36.08
CA ASP A 809 -17.49 -16.08 -37.44
C ASP A 809 -18.97 -16.22 -37.85
N ILE A 810 -19.65 -17.29 -37.41
CA ILE A 810 -21.05 -17.54 -37.78
C ILE A 810 -21.94 -16.50 -37.12
N TYR A 811 -21.71 -16.24 -35.83
CA TYR A 811 -22.45 -15.25 -35.07
C TYR A 811 -22.20 -13.83 -35.59
N ILE A 812 -20.94 -13.44 -35.81
CA ILE A 812 -20.61 -12.08 -36.29
C ILE A 812 -21.14 -11.81 -37.69
N LYS A 813 -21.17 -12.80 -38.58
CA LYS A 813 -21.81 -12.64 -39.90
C LYS A 813 -23.29 -12.26 -39.79
N LYS A 814 -24.02 -12.78 -38.79
CA LYS A 814 -25.41 -12.38 -38.47
C LYS A 814 -25.48 -10.96 -37.93
N VAL A 815 -24.60 -10.57 -37.01
CA VAL A 815 -24.51 -9.20 -36.47
C VAL A 815 -24.25 -8.19 -37.58
N LEU A 816 -23.31 -8.49 -38.48
CA LEU A 816 -22.93 -7.62 -39.61
C LEU A 816 -24.10 -7.33 -40.56
N SER A 817 -25.02 -8.28 -40.81
CA SER A 817 -26.23 -7.99 -41.60
C SER A 817 -27.07 -6.87 -41.00
N PHE A 818 -27.28 -6.87 -39.68
CA PHE A 818 -28.08 -5.84 -39.01
C PHE A 818 -27.34 -4.50 -38.91
N LEU A 819 -26.01 -4.52 -38.83
CA LEU A 819 -25.20 -3.31 -38.79
C LEU A 819 -25.08 -2.64 -40.15
N ILE A 820 -24.82 -3.40 -41.21
CA ILE A 820 -24.54 -2.91 -42.57
C ILE A 820 -25.83 -2.50 -43.28
N ASP A 821 -26.87 -3.34 -43.20
CA ASP A 821 -28.12 -3.15 -43.97
C ASP A 821 -29.21 -2.43 -43.16
N GLY A 822 -28.90 -1.98 -41.94
CA GLY A 822 -29.83 -1.23 -41.09
C GLY A 822 -29.97 0.26 -41.48
N GLN A 823 -31.05 0.92 -41.02
CA GLN A 823 -31.37 2.32 -41.31
C GLN A 823 -30.28 3.33 -40.85
N LYS A 824 -29.59 3.04 -39.74
CA LYS A 824 -28.46 3.84 -39.21
C LYS A 824 -27.28 2.93 -38.88
N PRO A 825 -26.35 2.67 -39.82
CA PRO A 825 -25.23 1.77 -39.59
C PRO A 825 -24.25 2.36 -38.58
N ASN A 826 -23.77 1.52 -37.64
CA ASN A 826 -22.73 1.91 -36.70
C ASN A 826 -21.37 1.63 -37.35
N HIS A 827 -20.90 2.59 -38.12
CA HIS A 827 -19.65 2.53 -38.88
C HIS A 827 -18.43 2.24 -38.00
N LEU A 828 -18.42 2.72 -36.76
CA LEU A 828 -17.35 2.42 -35.81
C LEU A 828 -17.34 0.94 -35.44
N PHE A 829 -18.49 0.38 -35.09
CA PHE A 829 -18.62 -1.03 -34.75
C PHE A 829 -18.19 -1.91 -35.94
N ILE A 830 -18.59 -1.56 -37.17
CA ILE A 830 -18.17 -2.27 -38.39
C ILE A 830 -16.65 -2.20 -38.58
N LYS A 831 -16.04 -1.02 -38.39
CA LYS A 831 -14.60 -0.84 -38.50
C LYS A 831 -13.85 -1.63 -37.42
N GLN A 832 -14.26 -1.53 -36.16
CA GLN A 832 -13.62 -2.23 -35.05
C GLN A 832 -13.69 -3.75 -35.20
N LEU A 833 -14.81 -4.30 -35.70
CA LEU A 833 -14.88 -5.72 -36.05
C LEU A 833 -13.86 -6.11 -37.13
N SER A 834 -13.67 -5.27 -38.13
CA SER A 834 -12.65 -5.48 -39.16
C SER A 834 -11.23 -5.39 -38.60
N ASP A 835 -10.98 -4.47 -37.66
CA ASP A 835 -9.67 -4.28 -37.03
C ASP A 835 -9.32 -5.45 -36.08
N HIS A 836 -10.32 -6.02 -35.38
CA HIS A 836 -10.13 -7.06 -34.36
C HIS A 836 -10.27 -8.51 -34.89
N ASN A 837 -10.94 -8.72 -36.03
CA ASN A 837 -11.03 -10.02 -36.68
C ASN A 837 -10.62 -9.90 -38.17
N PRO A 838 -9.30 -9.91 -38.47
CA PRO A 838 -8.78 -9.77 -39.83
C PRO A 838 -9.30 -10.80 -40.83
N ALA A 839 -9.72 -11.99 -40.36
CA ALA A 839 -10.29 -13.04 -41.21
C ALA A 839 -11.65 -12.65 -41.80
N LEU A 840 -12.38 -11.75 -41.14
CA LEU A 840 -13.67 -11.25 -41.61
C LEU A 840 -13.57 -9.95 -42.42
N THR A 841 -12.40 -9.32 -42.51
CA THR A 841 -12.20 -8.05 -43.21
C THR A 841 -12.70 -8.11 -44.65
N ASP A 842 -12.32 -9.14 -45.41
CA ASP A 842 -12.67 -9.28 -46.82
C ASP A 842 -14.19 -9.44 -46.99
N PHE A 843 -14.82 -10.19 -46.07
CA PHE A 843 -16.27 -10.34 -46.00
C PHE A 843 -16.97 -9.02 -45.65
N ILE A 844 -16.44 -8.26 -44.68
CA ILE A 844 -16.98 -6.95 -44.26
C ILE A 844 -16.90 -5.96 -45.43
N ILE A 845 -15.74 -5.87 -46.10
CA ILE A 845 -15.55 -5.03 -47.28
C ILE A 845 -16.58 -5.41 -48.34
N SER A 846 -16.64 -6.68 -48.74
CA SER A 846 -17.58 -7.16 -49.76
C SER A 846 -19.03 -6.84 -49.40
N LYS A 847 -19.45 -7.12 -48.15
CA LYS A 847 -20.82 -6.90 -47.70
C LYS A 847 -21.19 -5.42 -47.60
N CYS A 848 -20.27 -4.56 -47.11
CA CYS A 848 -20.44 -3.11 -47.10
C CYS A 848 -20.59 -2.55 -48.51
N LEU A 849 -19.77 -3.02 -49.45
CA LEU A 849 -19.79 -2.57 -50.85
C LEU A 849 -21.06 -3.02 -51.59
N ASN A 850 -21.59 -4.19 -51.25
CA ASN A 850 -22.83 -4.72 -51.82
C ASN A 850 -24.11 -4.21 -51.11
N SER A 851 -23.99 -3.43 -50.03
CA SER A 851 -25.13 -2.89 -49.30
C SER A 851 -25.80 -1.75 -50.08
N ASN A 852 -27.12 -1.62 -49.96
CA ASN A 852 -27.86 -0.46 -50.51
C ASN A 852 -27.66 0.82 -49.66
N ASN A 853 -26.99 0.73 -48.52
CA ASN A 853 -26.74 1.87 -47.65
C ASN A 853 -25.43 2.59 -48.03
N ILE A 854 -25.55 3.81 -48.57
CA ILE A 854 -24.42 4.65 -49.00
C ILE A 854 -23.39 4.85 -47.87
N SER A 855 -23.83 5.00 -46.61
CA SER A 855 -22.90 5.19 -45.51
C SER A 855 -22.12 3.92 -45.16
N SER A 856 -22.73 2.73 -45.31
CA SER A 856 -22.03 1.44 -45.17
C SER A 856 -21.04 1.21 -46.31
N GLN A 857 -21.42 1.56 -47.54
CA GLN A 857 -20.52 1.51 -48.70
C GLN A 857 -19.28 2.38 -48.46
N CYS A 858 -19.44 3.63 -47.99
CA CYS A 858 -18.33 4.51 -47.63
C CYS A 858 -17.37 3.89 -46.61
N VAL A 859 -17.87 3.16 -45.62
CA VAL A 859 -17.05 2.47 -44.62
C VAL A 859 -16.24 1.35 -45.25
N GLY A 860 -16.86 0.52 -46.10
CA GLY A 860 -16.16 -0.54 -46.84
C GLY A 860 -15.01 0.01 -47.68
N ILE A 861 -15.20 1.17 -48.33
CA ILE A 861 -14.16 1.88 -49.09
C ILE A 861 -12.98 2.29 -48.19
N VAL A 862 -13.29 2.88 -47.03
CA VAL A 862 -12.27 3.37 -46.09
C VAL A 862 -11.45 2.20 -45.56
N ILE A 863 -12.10 1.11 -45.15
CA ILE A 863 -11.42 -0.10 -44.66
C ILE A 863 -10.53 -0.68 -45.78
N ALA A 864 -11.06 -0.85 -47.00
CA ALA A 864 -10.31 -1.36 -48.14
C ALA A 864 -9.10 -0.48 -48.53
N THR A 865 -9.21 0.84 -48.36
CA THR A 865 -8.10 1.78 -48.64
C THR A 865 -7.04 1.82 -47.55
N GLN A 866 -7.43 1.61 -46.28
CA GLN A 866 -6.51 1.61 -45.12
C GLN A 866 -5.63 0.36 -45.05
N ILE A 867 -6.15 -0.81 -45.44
CA ILE A 867 -5.45 -2.11 -45.32
C ILE A 867 -4.40 -2.33 -46.42
N GLY A 868 -4.32 -1.40 -47.38
CA GLY A 868 -3.28 -1.38 -48.39
C GLY A 868 -3.69 -2.19 -49.62
N LYS A 869 -4.13 -1.46 -50.66
CA LYS A 869 -4.08 -1.78 -52.10
C LYS A 869 -3.79 -3.26 -52.47
N LYS A 870 -4.62 -4.22 -52.05
CA LYS A 870 -4.55 -5.56 -52.63
C LYS A 870 -5.17 -5.50 -54.04
N PRO A 871 -4.53 -6.09 -55.08
CA PRO A 871 -5.01 -6.04 -56.46
C PRO A 871 -6.44 -6.57 -56.64
N GLU A 872 -6.86 -7.49 -55.78
CA GLU A 872 -8.19 -8.10 -55.77
C GLU A 872 -9.33 -7.11 -55.50
N TYR A 873 -9.09 -6.02 -54.77
CA TYR A 873 -10.09 -4.96 -54.59
C TYR A 873 -10.00 -3.87 -55.66
N HIS A 874 -9.12 -4.02 -56.64
CA HIS A 874 -8.92 -2.98 -57.65
C HIS A 874 -10.14 -2.87 -58.57
N GLU A 875 -10.79 -3.98 -58.92
CA GLU A 875 -12.06 -3.98 -59.66
C GLU A 875 -13.20 -3.36 -58.86
N ASP A 876 -13.32 -3.66 -57.57
CA ASP A 876 -14.37 -3.07 -56.72
C ASP A 876 -14.11 -1.58 -56.44
N MET A 877 -12.85 -1.16 -56.27
CA MET A 877 -12.43 0.25 -56.24
C MET A 877 -12.63 0.97 -57.59
N VAL A 878 -12.62 0.22 -58.70
CA VAL A 878 -12.98 0.71 -60.04
C VAL A 878 -14.50 0.77 -60.22
N LYS A 879 -15.27 -0.18 -59.67
CA LYS A 879 -16.73 -0.06 -59.50
C LYS A 879 -17.09 1.08 -58.55
N LEU A 880 -16.19 1.53 -57.68
CA LEU A 880 -16.39 2.73 -56.85
C LEU A 880 -15.99 4.04 -57.55
N ARG A 881 -15.24 3.98 -58.66
CA ARG A 881 -15.17 5.11 -59.62
C ARG A 881 -16.56 5.39 -60.23
N VAL A 882 -17.56 4.53 -60.03
CA VAL A 882 -18.96 4.74 -60.43
C VAL A 882 -19.67 5.82 -59.59
N PHE A 883 -19.10 6.28 -58.46
CA PHE A 883 -19.53 7.56 -57.88
C PHE A 883 -19.11 8.79 -58.71
N ARG A 884 -18.48 8.59 -59.86
CA ARG A 884 -18.20 9.59 -60.91
C ARG A 884 -18.96 9.33 -62.22
N ASP A 885 -19.84 8.34 -62.27
CA ASP A 885 -20.68 8.04 -63.45
C ASP A 885 -22.14 8.49 -63.17
N PRO A 886 -22.58 9.62 -63.75
CA PRO A 886 -23.93 10.15 -63.54
C PRO A 886 -25.04 9.20 -64.03
N GLU A 887 -24.81 8.43 -65.09
CA GLU A 887 -25.82 7.55 -65.71
C GLU A 887 -26.16 6.36 -64.81
N ARG A 888 -25.15 5.76 -64.18
CA ARG A 888 -25.34 4.64 -63.24
C ARG A 888 -25.90 5.09 -61.88
N MET A 889 -25.61 6.33 -61.47
CA MET A 889 -26.23 6.99 -60.30
C MET A 889 -27.72 7.31 -60.50
N LYS A 890 -28.18 7.57 -61.73
CA LYS A 890 -29.61 7.70 -62.07
C LYS A 890 -30.34 6.36 -61.93
N LEU A 891 -29.74 5.28 -62.44
CA LEU A 891 -30.25 3.90 -62.35
C LEU A 891 -30.32 3.38 -60.90
N LEU A 892 -29.32 3.68 -60.06
CA LEU A 892 -29.28 3.27 -58.65
C LEU A 892 -30.23 4.06 -57.73
N ARG A 893 -30.73 5.23 -58.19
CA ARG A 893 -31.58 6.13 -57.37
C ARG A 893 -32.99 6.38 -57.91
N ASN A 894 -33.39 5.71 -59.00
CA ASN A 894 -34.68 5.92 -59.66
C ASN A 894 -35.02 7.42 -59.87
N SER A 895 -34.06 8.20 -60.38
CA SER A 895 -34.22 9.65 -60.59
C SER A 895 -34.04 10.00 -62.06
N THR A 896 -35.07 10.60 -62.66
CA THR A 896 -35.18 10.88 -64.11
C THR A 896 -34.81 12.32 -64.52
N ASP A 897 -34.38 13.18 -63.58
CA ASP A 897 -34.21 14.61 -63.86
C ASP A 897 -32.78 14.99 -64.26
N ASN A 898 -32.62 15.44 -65.51
CA ASN A 898 -31.33 15.65 -66.17
C ASN A 898 -30.65 17.02 -65.89
N LYS A 899 -31.26 17.93 -65.13
CA LYS A 899 -30.78 19.34 -65.03
C LYS A 899 -29.83 19.67 -63.87
N GLU A 900 -29.66 18.80 -62.87
CA GLU A 900 -28.88 19.16 -61.66
C GLU A 900 -27.47 18.53 -61.54
N MET A 901 -27.09 17.61 -62.44
CA MET A 901 -25.87 16.80 -62.26
C MET A 901 -24.62 17.26 -63.04
N GLY A 902 -24.74 18.23 -63.95
CA GLY A 902 -23.64 18.63 -64.85
C GLY A 902 -22.44 19.35 -64.23
N ASP A 903 -22.55 19.88 -63.00
CA ASP A 903 -21.61 20.91 -62.52
C ASP A 903 -20.81 20.56 -61.25
N ARG A 904 -20.57 19.27 -60.94
CA ARG A 904 -19.91 18.89 -59.66
C ARG A 904 -18.53 18.25 -59.86
N ILE A 905 -17.47 19.03 -59.66
CA ILE A 905 -16.06 18.59 -59.73
C ILE A 905 -15.55 18.08 -58.36
N SER A 906 -14.67 17.06 -58.39
CA SER A 906 -13.90 16.56 -57.23
C SER A 906 -12.57 17.29 -57.05
N VAL A 907 -12.27 17.78 -55.83
CA VAL A 907 -11.01 18.47 -55.49
C VAL A 907 -10.15 17.64 -54.52
N ILE A 908 -8.84 17.54 -54.76
CA ILE A 908 -7.85 16.94 -53.84
C ILE A 908 -6.77 17.99 -53.50
N TYR A 909 -6.53 18.23 -52.21
CA TYR A 909 -5.53 19.20 -51.70
C TYR A 909 -4.27 18.54 -51.09
N ASN A 910 -3.11 19.19 -51.26
CA ASN A 910 -1.83 18.85 -50.62
C ASN A 910 -1.32 20.02 -49.73
N ARG A 911 -0.84 19.69 -48.53
CA ARG A 911 -0.65 20.52 -47.32
C ARG A 911 0.42 21.64 -47.37
N GLU A 912 0.91 22.07 -48.53
CA GLU A 912 2.12 22.90 -48.58
C GLU A 912 2.06 24.25 -49.32
N GLN A 913 1.03 24.58 -50.10
CA GLN A 913 1.00 25.89 -50.77
C GLN A 913 -0.43 26.43 -50.98
N ALA A 914 -0.59 27.76 -50.98
CA ALA A 914 -1.86 28.50 -51.15
C ALA A 914 -2.51 28.40 -52.55
N TYR A 915 -2.47 27.21 -53.16
CA TYR A 915 -3.00 26.91 -54.49
C TYR A 915 -4.01 25.77 -54.45
N LEU A 916 -5.17 25.98 -55.09
CA LEU A 916 -6.17 24.96 -55.37
C LEU A 916 -5.88 24.30 -56.72
N SER A 917 -5.96 22.97 -56.78
CA SER A 917 -5.92 22.22 -58.03
C SER A 917 -7.35 21.82 -58.43
N LEU A 918 -7.87 22.43 -59.48
CA LEU A 918 -9.17 22.08 -60.06
C LEU A 918 -8.94 21.20 -61.29
N ILE A 919 -9.73 20.15 -61.46
CA ILE A 919 -9.67 19.28 -62.64
C ILE A 919 -10.94 19.50 -63.42
N ASP A 920 -10.82 20.05 -64.62
CA ASP A 920 -11.97 20.20 -65.51
C ASP A 920 -12.32 18.85 -66.14
N ILE A 921 -13.57 18.42 -65.96
CA ILE A 921 -14.05 17.11 -66.39
C ILE A 921 -14.38 17.12 -67.89
N ASP A 922 -14.74 18.28 -68.45
CA ASP A 922 -15.15 18.40 -69.85
C ASP A 922 -13.98 18.53 -70.84
N THR A 923 -12.79 18.97 -70.39
CA THR A 923 -11.63 19.24 -71.26
C THR A 923 -10.43 18.31 -71.01
N ASN A 924 -10.67 16.99 -71.07
CA ASN A 924 -9.65 15.93 -70.96
C ASN A 924 -8.90 15.90 -69.61
N ASN A 925 -9.58 16.10 -68.47
CA ASN A 925 -8.95 16.04 -67.14
C ASN A 925 -7.76 17.00 -66.96
N ARG A 926 -7.76 18.15 -67.65
CA ARG A 926 -6.70 19.13 -67.47
C ARG A 926 -6.77 19.75 -66.08
N LYS A 927 -5.62 19.75 -65.40
CA LYS A 927 -5.46 20.24 -64.03
C LYS A 927 -5.08 21.72 -64.06
N TYR A 928 -5.98 22.58 -63.58
CA TYR A 928 -5.75 24.01 -63.48
C TYR A 928 -5.34 24.38 -62.05
N ARG A 929 -4.19 25.05 -61.93
CA ARG A 929 -3.69 25.54 -60.65
C ARG A 929 -4.19 26.97 -60.43
N CYS A 930 -4.98 27.16 -59.39
CA CYS A 930 -5.63 28.41 -59.07
C CYS A 930 -5.08 28.95 -57.75
N ARG A 931 -4.83 30.26 -57.65
CA ARG A 931 -4.27 30.90 -56.45
C ARG A 931 -5.40 31.53 -55.64
N VAL A 932 -5.44 31.25 -54.34
CA VAL A 932 -6.35 31.96 -53.43
C VAL A 932 -5.78 33.35 -53.17
N THR A 933 -6.56 34.39 -53.47
CA THR A 933 -6.12 35.78 -53.32
C THR A 933 -6.77 36.51 -52.15
N ASP A 934 -7.95 36.09 -51.72
CA ASP A 934 -8.63 36.67 -50.56
C ASP A 934 -9.58 35.66 -49.88
N ILE A 935 -9.74 35.76 -48.56
CA ILE A 935 -10.60 34.87 -47.73
C ILE A 935 -11.43 35.74 -46.79
N SER A 936 -12.76 35.73 -46.94
CA SER A 936 -13.69 36.48 -46.09
C SER A 936 -14.81 35.60 -45.55
N ALA A 937 -15.64 36.14 -44.64
CA ALA A 937 -16.82 35.44 -44.13
C ALA A 937 -17.89 35.19 -45.22
N GLU A 938 -17.83 35.91 -46.34
CA GLU A 938 -18.77 35.78 -47.46
C GLU A 938 -18.30 34.77 -48.52
N GLY A 939 -17.02 34.36 -48.51
CA GLY A 939 -16.50 33.38 -49.45
C GLY A 939 -14.98 33.42 -49.71
N LEU A 940 -14.55 32.64 -50.69
CA LEU A 940 -13.16 32.49 -51.16
C LEU A 940 -12.98 33.17 -52.52
N THR A 941 -12.03 34.10 -52.65
CA THR A 941 -11.67 34.69 -53.95
C THR A 941 -10.46 34.00 -54.54
N ILE A 942 -10.63 33.49 -55.77
CA ILE A 942 -9.63 32.69 -56.48
C ILE A 942 -9.25 33.38 -57.79
N LYS A 943 -7.96 33.42 -58.11
CA LYS A 943 -7.42 33.83 -59.42
C LYS A 943 -6.76 32.64 -60.12
N SER A 944 -7.16 32.38 -61.35
CA SER A 944 -6.64 31.36 -62.25
C SER A 944 -6.24 31.97 -63.59
N LYS A 945 -5.31 31.34 -64.32
CA LYS A 945 -4.97 31.75 -65.68
C LYS A 945 -6.14 31.57 -66.66
N HIS A 946 -7.13 30.75 -66.33
CA HIS A 946 -8.33 30.56 -67.14
C HIS A 946 -9.50 31.37 -66.55
N PRO A 947 -10.18 32.25 -67.32
CA PRO A 947 -11.20 33.17 -66.80
C PRO A 947 -12.36 32.48 -66.08
N ARG A 948 -12.76 31.29 -66.58
CA ARG A 948 -13.84 30.45 -66.01
C ARG A 948 -13.56 29.99 -64.56
N PHE A 949 -12.30 29.98 -64.13
CA PHE A 949 -11.87 29.55 -62.79
C PHE A 949 -11.36 30.72 -61.91
N SER A 950 -11.60 31.96 -62.34
CA SER A 950 -11.30 33.19 -61.58
C SER A 950 -12.58 33.85 -61.07
N GLY A 951 -12.68 34.17 -59.78
CA GLY A 951 -13.82 34.86 -59.20
C GLY A 951 -13.95 34.68 -57.69
N THR A 952 -14.91 35.40 -57.09
CA THR A 952 -15.30 35.24 -55.68
C THR A 952 -16.40 34.17 -55.58
N ILE A 953 -16.13 33.15 -54.77
CA ILE A 953 -16.96 31.96 -54.67
C ILE A 953 -17.56 31.93 -53.26
N ARG A 954 -18.88 31.96 -53.17
CA ARG A 954 -19.60 32.15 -51.90
C ARG A 954 -19.76 30.83 -51.15
N THR A 955 -19.66 30.88 -49.82
CA THR A 955 -19.91 29.71 -48.96
C THR A 955 -21.38 29.64 -48.59
N ALA A 956 -22.03 28.48 -48.77
CA ALA A 956 -23.45 28.32 -48.42
C ALA A 956 -23.69 28.59 -46.91
N GLU A 957 -24.70 29.40 -46.60
CA GLU A 957 -24.96 29.98 -45.26
C GLU A 957 -25.01 28.97 -44.10
N ARG A 958 -25.39 27.71 -44.36
CA ARG A 958 -25.46 26.65 -43.33
C ARG A 958 -24.10 26.27 -42.73
N VAL A 959 -22.98 26.58 -43.38
CA VAL A 959 -21.64 26.19 -42.92
C VAL A 959 -20.99 27.27 -42.04
N VAL A 960 -21.43 28.53 -42.17
CA VAL A 960 -20.65 29.70 -41.73
C VAL A 960 -20.81 30.02 -40.23
N LYS A 961 -21.94 29.67 -39.60
CA LYS A 961 -22.23 30.16 -38.23
C LYS A 961 -21.24 29.71 -37.14
N ASN A 962 -20.41 28.68 -37.36
CA ASN A 962 -19.59 28.08 -36.30
C ASN A 962 -18.10 27.82 -36.65
N VAL A 963 -17.58 28.28 -37.80
CA VAL A 963 -16.23 27.91 -38.27
C VAL A 963 -15.28 29.11 -38.25
N LYS A 964 -14.15 29.01 -37.53
CA LYS A 964 -13.12 30.07 -37.48
C LYS A 964 -12.30 30.10 -38.78
N LEU A 965 -11.86 31.29 -39.23
CA LEU A 965 -11.11 31.52 -40.48
C LEU A 965 -9.93 30.53 -40.70
N GLU A 966 -9.22 30.13 -39.64
CA GLU A 966 -8.08 29.18 -39.72
C GLU A 966 -8.50 27.73 -40.07
N GLN A 967 -9.76 27.35 -39.89
CA GLN A 967 -10.28 26.01 -40.22
C GLN A 967 -10.63 25.86 -41.71
N TYR A 968 -10.91 26.97 -42.40
CA TYR A 968 -11.15 26.98 -43.85
C TYR A 968 -9.92 26.56 -44.66
N LEU A 969 -8.72 26.88 -44.18
CA LEU A 969 -7.43 26.52 -44.80
C LEU A 969 -7.05 25.03 -44.65
N ASN A 970 -7.85 24.25 -43.92
CA ASN A 970 -7.52 22.90 -43.46
C ASN A 970 -8.36 21.79 -44.13
N VAL A 971 -9.23 22.13 -45.10
CA VAL A 971 -10.14 21.23 -45.82
C VAL A 971 -9.38 20.39 -46.87
N GLN A 972 -9.58 19.05 -46.88
CA GLN A 972 -8.94 18.15 -47.85
C GLN A 972 -9.74 17.95 -49.14
N VAL A 973 -11.07 18.10 -49.09
CA VAL A 973 -11.97 17.88 -50.24
C VAL A 973 -13.06 18.97 -50.25
N ALA A 974 -13.29 19.58 -51.41
CA ALA A 974 -14.36 20.55 -51.62
C ALA A 974 -15.12 20.21 -52.90
N PHE A 975 -16.42 20.48 -52.90
CA PHE A 975 -17.28 20.38 -54.08
C PHE A 975 -17.71 21.79 -54.50
N ILE A 976 -17.58 22.10 -55.78
CA ILE A 976 -17.96 23.41 -56.33
C ILE A 976 -19.15 23.20 -57.24
N ASN A 977 -20.18 24.05 -57.09
CA ASN A 977 -21.28 24.17 -58.04
C ASN A 977 -21.03 25.41 -58.92
N TYR A 978 -20.82 25.20 -60.22
CA TYR A 978 -20.47 26.26 -61.16
C TYR A 978 -21.63 27.17 -61.54
N ALA A 979 -22.86 26.67 -61.56
CA ALA A 979 -24.05 27.48 -61.85
C ALA A 979 -24.35 28.48 -60.73
N SER A 980 -24.19 28.08 -59.46
CA SER A 980 -24.46 28.94 -58.30
C SER A 980 -23.23 29.70 -57.77
N LYS A 981 -22.02 29.38 -58.24
CA LYS A 981 -20.74 29.84 -57.65
C LYS A 981 -20.66 29.57 -56.14
N GLU A 982 -21.19 28.44 -55.70
CA GLU A 982 -21.13 28.02 -54.30
C GLU A 982 -20.11 26.90 -54.10
N ILE A 983 -19.36 26.97 -52.99
CA ILE A 983 -18.47 25.88 -52.54
C ILE A 983 -19.12 25.18 -51.35
N TYR A 984 -19.34 23.88 -51.51
CA TYR A 984 -19.62 22.95 -50.42
C TYR A 984 -18.28 22.39 -49.95
N LEU A 985 -17.73 23.03 -48.93
CA LEU A 985 -16.57 22.51 -48.23
C LEU A 985 -17.04 21.26 -47.48
N THR A 986 -16.45 20.10 -47.78
CA THR A 986 -16.46 19.06 -46.76
C THR A 986 -15.61 19.64 -45.65
N GLN A 987 -16.20 19.94 -44.50
CA GLN A 987 -15.38 20.34 -43.37
C GLN A 987 -14.23 19.33 -43.25
N LYS A 988 -13.07 19.76 -42.77
CA LYS A 988 -12.31 18.87 -41.92
C LYS A 988 -13.21 18.62 -40.70
N THR A 989 -14.22 17.77 -40.85
CA THR A 989 -14.42 16.79 -39.81
C THR A 989 -13.03 16.16 -39.71
N PRO A 990 -12.34 16.28 -38.56
CA PRO A 990 -11.06 15.63 -38.37
C PRO A 990 -11.23 14.22 -38.91
N ALA A 991 -10.28 13.79 -39.74
CA ALA A 991 -10.40 12.61 -40.59
C ALA A 991 -11.10 11.51 -39.81
N VAL A 992 -12.36 11.23 -40.10
CA VAL A 992 -13.16 10.21 -39.41
C VAL A 992 -13.39 10.46 -37.89
N GLU A 993 -12.60 11.30 -37.19
CA GLU A 993 -12.60 11.58 -35.75
C GLU A 993 -13.78 12.41 -35.18
N ASN A 994 -14.61 13.11 -35.98
CA ASN A 994 -15.78 13.84 -35.43
C ASN A 994 -17.11 13.08 -35.54
N TYR A 995 -17.12 11.92 -36.18
CA TYR A 995 -18.15 10.92 -35.91
C TYR A 995 -17.81 10.10 -34.64
N TYR A 996 -16.59 10.24 -34.13
CA TYR A 996 -16.03 9.45 -33.01
C TYR A 996 -16.31 10.08 -31.62
N GLN A 997 -16.63 11.37 -31.54
CA GLN A 997 -16.68 12.09 -30.26
C GLN A 997 -17.99 11.97 -29.44
N LEU A 998 -18.98 11.19 -29.89
CA LEU A 998 -20.22 11.05 -29.13
C LEU A 998 -20.37 9.71 -28.36
N CYS A 999 -19.58 8.67 -28.62
CA CYS A 999 -19.79 7.37 -27.94
C CYS A 999 -18.56 6.41 -27.89
N GLN A 1000 -17.37 6.78 -27.41
CA GLN A 1000 -16.22 5.85 -27.42
C GLN A 1000 -15.58 5.61 -26.05
N LEU A 1001 -15.87 4.43 -25.51
CA LEU A 1001 -15.01 3.75 -24.54
C LEU A 1001 -13.99 2.94 -25.38
N PRO A 1002 -12.68 3.21 -25.31
CA PRO A 1002 -11.69 2.50 -26.14
C PRO A 1002 -11.59 1.00 -25.83
N ALA A 1003 -11.05 0.18 -26.73
CA ALA A 1003 -10.92 -1.27 -26.56
C ALA A 1003 -9.49 -1.74 -26.37
N PRO A 1004 -9.24 -2.85 -25.64
CA PRO A 1004 -7.94 -3.52 -25.62
C PRO A 1004 -7.41 -3.71 -27.05
N GLY A 1005 -6.29 -3.08 -27.38
CA GLY A 1005 -5.70 -3.03 -28.72
C GLY A 1005 -5.78 -1.65 -29.40
N ASP A 1006 -6.74 -0.81 -29.03
CA ASP A 1006 -6.96 0.50 -29.65
C ASP A 1006 -5.86 1.50 -29.27
N GLU A 1007 -5.34 2.22 -30.25
CA GLU A 1007 -4.43 3.36 -30.04
C GLU A 1007 -5.26 4.63 -29.81
N VAL A 1008 -5.05 5.28 -28.66
CA VAL A 1008 -5.77 6.49 -28.23
C VAL A 1008 -4.81 7.63 -27.92
N ASN A 1009 -5.27 8.85 -28.23
CA ASN A 1009 -4.56 10.08 -27.90
C ASN A 1009 -4.84 10.49 -26.45
N SER A 1010 -3.78 10.51 -25.67
CA SER A 1010 -3.79 10.55 -24.21
C SER A 1010 -3.05 11.78 -23.70
N ARG A 1011 -3.55 12.46 -22.67
CA ARG A 1011 -2.83 13.57 -21.99
C ARG A 1011 -2.38 13.16 -20.61
N ILE A 1012 -1.09 13.35 -20.33
CA ILE A 1012 -0.48 13.06 -19.02
C ILE A 1012 -0.67 14.27 -18.11
N PHE A 1013 -1.38 14.09 -17.00
CA PHE A 1013 -1.62 15.16 -16.01
C PHE A 1013 -0.67 15.09 -14.83
N TYR A 1014 -0.32 13.87 -14.44
CA TYR A 1014 0.43 13.60 -13.22
C TYR A 1014 1.34 12.39 -13.47
N LEU A 1015 2.58 12.45 -12.98
CA LEU A 1015 3.59 11.41 -13.17
C LEU A 1015 4.20 11.06 -11.83
N VAL A 1016 4.03 9.81 -11.37
CA VAL A 1016 4.66 9.28 -10.15
C VAL A 1016 5.08 7.84 -10.42
N ASP A 1017 6.35 7.52 -10.15
CA ASP A 1017 6.91 6.16 -10.23
C ASP A 1017 6.65 5.40 -11.55
N GLY A 1018 6.85 6.06 -12.71
CA GLY A 1018 6.66 5.43 -14.04
C GLY A 1018 5.20 5.13 -14.41
N THR A 1019 4.27 5.64 -13.60
CA THR A 1019 2.83 5.52 -13.79
C THR A 1019 2.24 6.92 -13.97
N ALA A 1020 1.37 7.07 -14.96
CA ALA A 1020 0.76 8.36 -15.29
C ALA A 1020 -0.76 8.28 -15.31
N ASP A 1021 -1.39 9.26 -14.68
CA ASP A 1021 -2.82 9.50 -14.83
C ASP A 1021 -3.07 10.16 -16.18
N VAL A 1022 -3.98 9.55 -16.94
CA VAL A 1022 -4.24 9.92 -18.31
C VAL A 1022 -5.70 10.27 -18.52
N MET A 1023 -5.93 11.43 -19.14
CA MET A 1023 -7.23 11.68 -19.77
C MET A 1023 -7.20 11.22 -21.22
N VAL A 1024 -8.17 10.39 -21.55
CA VAL A 1024 -8.51 10.01 -22.91
C VAL A 1024 -9.66 10.90 -23.35
N GLN A 1025 -9.46 11.69 -24.41
CA GLN A 1025 -10.51 12.58 -24.97
C GLN A 1025 -11.18 13.53 -23.94
N ASP A 1026 -10.37 14.20 -23.10
CA ASP A 1026 -10.80 15.23 -22.13
C ASP A 1026 -11.75 14.75 -21.00
N LYS A 1027 -11.71 13.45 -20.67
CA LYS A 1027 -12.34 12.86 -19.47
C LYS A 1027 -11.36 11.89 -18.78
N TYR A 1028 -11.41 11.80 -17.45
CA TYR A 1028 -10.49 10.99 -16.62
C TYR A 1028 -10.82 9.50 -16.77
N TYR A 1029 -9.88 8.69 -17.29
CA TYR A 1029 -10.24 7.31 -17.67
C TYR A 1029 -9.15 6.23 -17.55
N GLY A 1030 -7.88 6.49 -17.25
CA GLY A 1030 -6.94 5.37 -17.17
C GLY A 1030 -5.53 5.65 -16.65
N VAL A 1031 -4.82 4.55 -16.43
CA VAL A 1031 -3.47 4.48 -15.90
C VAL A 1031 -2.52 4.02 -17.01
N LEU A 1032 -1.52 4.84 -17.33
CA LEU A 1032 -0.46 4.51 -18.28
C LEU A 1032 0.76 4.01 -17.51
N LYS A 1033 1.20 2.78 -17.77
CA LYS A 1033 2.36 2.15 -17.12
C LYS A 1033 3.53 2.06 -18.10
N ASP A 1034 4.55 2.88 -17.94
CA ASP A 1034 5.80 2.77 -18.70
C ASP A 1034 7.01 3.30 -17.89
N LYS A 1035 7.99 2.42 -17.66
CA LYS A 1035 9.21 2.70 -16.90
C LYS A 1035 10.12 3.77 -17.57
N LEU A 1036 9.90 4.10 -18.83
CA LEU A 1036 10.69 5.07 -19.61
C LEU A 1036 10.07 6.49 -19.65
N LEU A 1037 8.94 6.71 -18.97
CA LEU A 1037 8.27 8.01 -18.91
C LEU A 1037 9.14 9.08 -18.24
N LYS A 1038 9.47 10.14 -18.99
CA LYS A 1038 10.25 11.29 -18.49
C LYS A 1038 9.34 12.41 -17.98
N PRO A 1039 9.74 13.16 -16.92
CA PRO A 1039 8.96 14.31 -16.40
C PRO A 1039 8.61 15.38 -17.44
N LYS A 1040 9.39 15.49 -18.53
CA LYS A 1040 9.20 16.46 -19.63
C LYS A 1040 7.94 16.21 -20.50
N ILE A 1041 7.17 15.18 -20.22
CA ILE A 1041 5.99 14.77 -21.00
C ILE A 1041 4.67 15.19 -20.32
N VAL A 1042 4.71 15.63 -19.05
CA VAL A 1042 3.54 16.16 -18.33
C VAL A 1042 2.93 17.35 -19.07
N GLY A 1043 1.62 17.31 -19.31
CA GLY A 1043 0.84 18.28 -20.09
C GLY A 1043 0.87 18.08 -21.61
N LYS A 1044 1.65 17.11 -22.14
CA LYS A 1044 1.70 16.80 -23.57
C LYS A 1044 0.74 15.68 -23.96
N LYS A 1045 0.34 15.67 -25.23
CA LYS A 1045 -0.39 14.56 -25.85
C LYS A 1045 0.61 13.45 -26.21
N VAL A 1046 0.27 12.21 -25.84
CA VAL A 1046 1.00 10.99 -26.16
C VAL A 1046 0.06 9.99 -26.81
N GLU A 1047 0.60 9.13 -27.67
CA GLU A 1047 -0.14 8.08 -28.35
C GLU A 1047 0.03 6.78 -27.53
N THR A 1048 -1.08 6.19 -27.11
CA THR A 1048 -1.08 5.10 -26.13
C THR A 1048 -2.02 3.99 -26.59
N LYS A 1049 -1.62 2.74 -26.47
CA LYS A 1049 -2.43 1.57 -26.79
C LYS A 1049 -3.16 1.08 -25.56
N VAL A 1050 -4.45 0.78 -25.66
CA VAL A 1050 -5.18 0.20 -24.53
C VAL A 1050 -4.79 -1.27 -24.37
N ILE A 1051 -4.38 -1.69 -23.17
CA ILE A 1051 -4.01 -3.08 -22.87
C ILE A 1051 -5.23 -3.85 -22.37
N GLU A 1052 -5.95 -3.29 -21.40
CA GLU A 1052 -7.13 -3.92 -20.79
C GLU A 1052 -8.09 -2.84 -20.24
N TYR A 1053 -9.36 -3.22 -20.07
CA TYR A 1053 -10.35 -2.44 -19.33
C TYR A 1053 -10.99 -3.34 -18.29
N LYS A 1054 -10.70 -3.08 -17.00
CA LYS A 1054 -11.25 -3.86 -15.90
C LYS A 1054 -11.62 -2.97 -14.74
N HIS A 1055 -12.70 -3.34 -14.03
CA HIS A 1055 -13.22 -2.60 -12.87
C HIS A 1055 -13.45 -1.09 -13.10
N GLY A 1056 -13.72 -0.68 -14.35
CA GLY A 1056 -13.95 0.73 -14.68
C GLY A 1056 -12.71 1.53 -15.09
N ILE A 1057 -11.51 0.94 -15.10
CA ILE A 1057 -10.22 1.59 -15.37
C ILE A 1057 -9.60 1.04 -16.66
N TYR A 1058 -9.06 1.93 -17.49
CA TYR A 1058 -8.24 1.55 -18.65
C TYR A 1058 -6.77 1.44 -18.27
N THR A 1059 -6.16 0.29 -18.54
CA THR A 1059 -4.69 0.17 -18.54
C THR A 1059 -4.17 0.46 -19.94
N LEU A 1060 -3.19 1.36 -20.04
CA LEU A 1060 -2.63 1.85 -21.30
C LEU A 1060 -1.12 1.58 -21.39
N GLU A 1061 -0.63 1.31 -22.60
CA GLU A 1061 0.79 1.17 -22.98
C GLU A 1061 1.20 2.32 -23.90
N LEU A 1062 2.48 2.72 -23.90
CA LEU A 1062 3.01 3.75 -24.79
C LEU A 1062 3.39 3.17 -26.15
N VAL A 1063 2.93 3.80 -27.25
CA VAL A 1063 3.28 3.37 -28.62
C VAL A 1063 4.62 4.00 -29.03
N SER A 1064 5.71 3.41 -28.53
CA SER A 1064 7.14 3.72 -28.83
C SER A 1064 7.70 5.10 -28.41
N SER A 1065 8.93 5.12 -27.90
CA SER A 1065 9.63 6.31 -27.36
C SER A 1065 10.59 7.02 -28.33
N GLU A 1066 10.62 6.61 -29.61
CA GLU A 1066 11.45 7.26 -30.62
C GLU A 1066 10.66 8.24 -31.49
N SER A 1067 11.05 9.51 -31.39
CA SER A 1067 10.54 10.61 -32.17
C SER A 1067 10.61 10.32 -33.68
N LYS A 1068 9.46 10.12 -34.32
CA LYS A 1068 9.35 10.44 -35.76
C LYS A 1068 9.59 11.94 -35.91
N LYS A 1069 10.81 12.32 -36.32
CA LYS A 1069 11.19 13.67 -36.73
C LYS A 1069 10.21 14.15 -37.81
N HIS A 1070 9.22 14.96 -37.44
CA HIS A 1070 8.56 15.84 -38.39
C HIS A 1070 9.33 17.16 -38.49
N PRO A 1071 9.60 17.66 -39.72
CA PRO A 1071 10.41 18.84 -39.92
C PRO A 1071 9.72 20.07 -39.33
N ALA A 1072 10.53 20.95 -38.73
CA ALA A 1072 10.10 22.21 -38.17
C ALA A 1072 9.27 23.00 -39.19
N ARG A 1073 7.98 23.21 -38.89
CA ARG A 1073 7.18 24.25 -39.54
C ARG A 1073 6.99 25.39 -38.58
N GLU A 1074 7.31 26.57 -39.09
CA GLU A 1074 7.30 27.86 -38.42
C GLU A 1074 5.98 28.13 -37.68
N SER A 1075 6.18 28.76 -36.52
CA SER A 1075 5.17 29.17 -35.56
C SER A 1075 4.02 29.99 -36.16
N PHE A 1076 2.82 29.42 -36.20
CA PHE A 1076 1.60 30.23 -36.12
C PHE A 1076 1.35 30.58 -34.65
N LYS A 1077 1.49 31.88 -34.33
CA LYS A 1077 1.23 32.46 -33.01
C LYS A 1077 -0.26 32.37 -32.67
N TYR A 1078 -0.67 31.29 -32.02
CA TYR A 1078 -1.89 31.29 -31.23
C TYR A 1078 -1.65 32.14 -29.98
N LYS A 1079 -2.22 33.34 -29.90
CA LYS A 1079 -2.15 34.18 -28.69
C LYS A 1079 -3.03 33.52 -27.60
N PRO A 1080 -2.47 32.99 -26.51
CA PRO A 1080 -3.26 32.55 -25.37
C PRO A 1080 -3.94 33.78 -24.77
N LYS A 1081 -5.15 33.63 -24.24
CA LYS A 1081 -5.74 34.66 -23.36
C LYS A 1081 -4.68 35.05 -22.32
N LYS A 1082 -4.34 36.35 -22.28
CA LYS A 1082 -3.30 36.96 -21.44
C LYS A 1082 -3.53 36.64 -19.96
N ARG A 1083 -3.05 35.48 -19.48
CA ARG A 1083 -2.85 35.24 -18.04
C ARG A 1083 -1.65 34.34 -17.71
N TYR A 1084 -1.05 33.68 -18.69
CA TYR A 1084 0.06 32.74 -18.43
C TYR A 1084 1.32 32.95 -19.29
N SER A 1085 1.37 34.02 -20.10
CA SER A 1085 2.51 34.28 -20.99
C SER A 1085 3.66 35.09 -20.36
N GLN A 1086 3.74 35.18 -19.03
CA GLN A 1086 4.79 35.94 -18.32
C GLN A 1086 5.55 35.11 -17.27
N ILE A 1087 5.46 33.78 -17.29
CA ILE A 1087 6.25 32.94 -16.39
C ILE A 1087 7.55 32.59 -17.13
N LYS A 1088 8.66 33.25 -16.78
CA LYS A 1088 9.98 32.98 -17.37
C LYS A 1088 10.95 32.38 -16.36
N SER A 1089 10.58 32.30 -15.08
CA SER A 1089 11.42 31.79 -13.99
C SER A 1089 10.58 31.19 -12.85
N GLU A 1090 11.19 30.34 -12.02
CA GLU A 1090 10.57 29.81 -10.78
C GLU A 1090 10.14 30.93 -9.83
N SER A 1091 10.85 32.06 -9.82
CA SER A 1091 10.48 33.25 -9.04
C SER A 1091 9.15 33.88 -9.48
N ASP A 1092 8.81 33.85 -10.77
CA ASP A 1092 7.52 34.37 -11.26
C ASP A 1092 6.35 33.49 -10.80
N PHE A 1093 6.59 32.18 -10.66
CA PHE A 1093 5.59 31.22 -10.17
C PHE A 1093 5.32 31.44 -8.66
N ALA A 1094 6.37 31.62 -7.86
CA ALA A 1094 6.26 31.92 -6.44
C ALA A 1094 5.51 33.24 -6.16
N LEU A 1095 5.71 34.27 -7.00
CA LEU A 1095 5.04 35.56 -6.86
C LEU A 1095 3.54 35.48 -7.20
N ILE A 1096 3.17 34.67 -8.19
CA ILE A 1096 1.76 34.45 -8.58
C ILE A 1096 1.05 33.56 -7.55
N LEU A 1097 1.73 32.54 -7.01
CA LEU A 1097 1.21 31.69 -5.94
C LEU A 1097 0.94 32.51 -4.67
N ASN A 1098 1.86 33.41 -4.30
CA ASN A 1098 1.67 34.31 -3.16
C ASN A 1098 0.56 35.36 -3.39
N LYS A 1099 0.31 35.79 -4.63
CA LYS A 1099 -0.83 36.68 -4.94
C LYS A 1099 -2.18 35.95 -5.00
N ALA A 1100 -2.20 34.66 -5.34
CA ALA A 1100 -3.39 33.83 -5.33
C ALA A 1100 -3.75 33.37 -3.91
N LEU A 1101 -2.76 33.17 -3.04
CA LEU A 1101 -2.96 32.84 -1.62
C LEU A 1101 -3.37 34.06 -0.76
N LYS A 1102 -3.12 35.29 -1.22
CA LYS A 1102 -3.54 36.53 -0.56
C LYS A 1102 -4.93 37.04 -0.99
N LYS A 1103 -5.58 36.40 -1.95
CA LYS A 1103 -6.91 36.77 -2.49
C LYS A 1103 -7.92 35.70 -2.15
#